data_AF-A0A1C5X983-F1
#
_entry.id   AF-A0A1C5X983-F1
#
_cell.length_a   1.000
_cell.length_b   1.000
_cell.length_c   1.000
_cell.angle_alpha   90.00
_cell.angle_beta   90.00
_cell.angle_gamma   90.00
#
_symmetry.space_group_name_H-M   'P 1'
#
loop_
_entity.id
_entity.type
_entity.pdbx_description
1 polymer ?
#
loop_
_entity_poly.entity_id
_entity_poly.type
_entity_poly.pdbx_seq_one_letter_code
_entity_poly.pdbx_strand_id
1 'polypeptide(L)'
;MKQWKRNHRHLKISRLAILKIIFLLLAAVLVRRIWQLQIVEGKTYKESFILKTTKTLTQAAPRGNIYDRNGKLLASSRLVYTITITDSGSYETDRERQLTLNGNIHRLQKKMQVLGGSLKTGLKIAADEKEGYIYTVDGSLLLRFRADIFGLKDPADLTEEQKNMTAEEMIDYLAGNQKFALYGWGKEDYTEKELLEYGLEKEYSRQEVLEILGVRYMLWLNSYKKYEPAVIAEDVSEELAAYVKEHSDTLGGIGIGTDWERVYESPKAMSHILGYTGKIFTDELEAFLENGQEYSVDDTVGKAGMEQYLEEELRGTDGQMEVVVNNVGKVIGEEKRVAETVSGGDVYLTIDKDLQEAVYQMIEEKLAGILMDNLINARTFDKTRITDSTQIRIPVYDVYTALIENEVLKIADMKQENASYEEKSLIQKLNRKKRTVLDAIETDLKKGDRTFGQLSEEMQEYETIAVLNSRILSQDAVDKTDALYKSWQEEGSISTREFLRGAIEKGWISPGILDEDRYLTSEEICLYALERIQEALMEQEDFEKLVLSHMILKDEISGREVCLLLYRQGILSEKDKDYNLLKNGKLSTFSFVKKKIKNLELTPAMLGLDPCSGSAVVVQQGTGEVLACVSYPGYDSNRLAEPMDSEYYNELLKDRSLPLYNRASQQMTAPGSAFKPVTVAAGIQEGVITANTQMICDGVFDKLKPDLRCWKHSGHGSIVNAASAIQNSCNDYLCDISWRLGTRNQASYNDSQALSYLQKYASLFGLDEKSGIELTESQPHVTKDYGIQSAIGQGTHNYTTTQLAKYVSTLALQGREIPLTLISEKNAGIKKKETIELSEETWMAISQGMRQFAQYNSVLKGMDLDVAGKTGTAQEVKTRPDHALFIGYAPADTPEIAIAVRIANGYSSTNATAVGRDIFNYYFDLEEKETVITGQASGASNMRAD
;
A
#
# COMPACT_ATOMS: atom_id res chain seq x y z
N MET A 1 91.00 -87.92 8.45
CA MET A 1 91.66 -87.90 9.78
C MET A 1 92.73 -86.82 9.72
N LYS A 2 92.84 -85.75 10.51
CA LYS A 2 92.37 -85.32 11.84
C LYS A 2 92.29 -83.78 11.79
N GLN A 3 91.15 -83.15 12.09
CA GLN A 3 90.70 -82.71 13.42
C GLN A 3 91.03 -81.22 13.71
N TRP A 4 90.09 -80.36 13.29
CA TRP A 4 89.50 -79.23 14.02
C TRP A 4 90.18 -78.73 15.31
N LYS A 5 90.65 -77.46 15.30
CA LYS A 5 90.59 -76.54 16.46
C LYS A 5 90.68 -75.06 16.00
N ARG A 6 89.50 -74.44 15.90
CA ARG A 6 89.12 -73.14 16.48
C ARG A 6 90.03 -71.92 16.21
N ASN A 7 89.71 -71.15 15.16
CA ASN A 7 90.08 -69.74 15.00
C ASN A 7 88.93 -68.85 15.53
N HIS A 8 89.14 -68.15 16.66
CA HIS A 8 88.35 -66.96 16.99
C HIS A 8 89.07 -65.74 16.39
N ARG A 9 88.57 -65.23 15.27
CA ARG A 9 88.90 -63.87 14.81
C ARG A 9 87.85 -62.92 15.35
N HIS A 10 88.27 -62.04 16.26
CA HIS A 10 87.49 -60.91 16.73
C HIS A 10 87.09 -60.01 15.54
N LEU A 11 85.80 -59.89 15.26
CA LEU A 11 85.25 -58.83 14.43
C LEU A 11 85.47 -57.50 15.17
N LYS A 12 86.51 -56.75 14.82
CA LYS A 12 86.67 -55.35 15.26
C LYS A 12 85.64 -54.50 14.52
N ILE A 13 84.46 -54.31 15.12
CA ILE A 13 83.46 -53.37 14.62
C ILE A 13 84.04 -51.96 14.81
N SER A 14 84.28 -51.24 13.72
CA SER A 14 84.73 -49.85 13.74
C SER A 14 83.73 -48.98 14.52
N ARG A 15 84.20 -48.01 15.32
CA ARG A 15 83.33 -47.06 16.05
C ARG A 15 82.33 -46.36 15.12
N LEU A 16 82.73 -46.12 13.87
CA LEU A 16 81.88 -45.53 12.83
C LEU A 16 80.73 -46.46 12.41
N ALA A 17 80.95 -47.78 12.41
CA ALA A 17 79.92 -48.77 12.10
C ALA A 17 78.91 -48.91 13.25
N ILE A 18 79.35 -48.83 14.50
CA ILE A 18 78.46 -48.77 15.67
C ILE A 18 77.60 -47.50 15.60
N LEU A 19 78.20 -46.35 15.29
CA LEU A 19 77.47 -45.08 15.17
C LEU A 19 76.42 -45.12 14.05
N LYS A 20 76.74 -45.73 12.89
CA LYS A 20 75.79 -45.93 11.78
C LYS A 20 74.63 -46.84 12.17
N ILE A 21 74.89 -47.91 12.92
CA ILE A 21 73.83 -48.82 13.41
C ILE A 21 72.92 -48.10 14.40
N ILE A 22 73.48 -47.30 15.32
CA ILE A 22 72.69 -46.48 16.24
C ILE A 22 71.84 -45.45 15.49
N PHE A 23 72.41 -44.78 14.49
CA PHE A 23 71.67 -43.83 13.65
C PHE A 23 70.55 -44.50 12.86
N LEU A 24 70.79 -45.69 12.29
CA LEU A 24 69.77 -46.47 11.59
C LEU A 24 68.66 -46.96 12.53
N LEU A 25 68.99 -47.34 13.76
CA LEU A 25 68.01 -47.69 14.78
C LEU A 25 67.17 -46.49 15.20
N LEU A 26 67.79 -45.33 15.45
CA LEU A 26 67.06 -44.09 15.75
C LEU A 26 66.18 -43.65 14.59
N ALA A 27 66.68 -43.73 13.35
CA ALA A 27 65.91 -43.45 12.15
C ALA A 27 64.73 -44.42 12.00
N ALA A 28 64.92 -45.72 12.27
CA ALA A 28 63.85 -46.70 12.24
C ALA A 28 62.79 -46.45 13.33
N VAL A 29 63.19 -46.00 14.52
CA VAL A 29 62.26 -45.59 15.59
C VAL A 29 61.45 -44.36 15.16
N LEU A 30 62.09 -43.37 14.53
CA LEU A 30 61.39 -42.19 14.00
C LEU A 30 60.45 -42.54 12.85
N VAL A 31 60.86 -43.38 11.90
CA VAL A 31 60.00 -43.85 10.81
C VAL A 31 58.82 -44.65 11.35
N ARG A 32 59.04 -45.52 12.33
CA ARG A 32 57.96 -46.24 13.03
C ARG A 32 57.02 -45.28 13.76
N ARG A 33 57.56 -44.23 14.40
CA ARG A 33 56.74 -43.24 15.11
C ARG A 33 55.91 -42.41 14.13
N ILE A 34 56.48 -42.02 12.99
CA ILE A 34 55.77 -41.35 11.90
C ILE A 34 54.69 -42.28 11.34
N TRP A 35 55.00 -43.55 11.08
CA TRP A 35 54.02 -44.54 10.63
C TRP A 35 52.87 -44.70 11.64
N GLN A 36 53.20 -44.77 12.94
CA GLN A 36 52.19 -44.85 13.99
C GLN A 36 51.29 -43.61 13.99
N LEU A 37 51.87 -42.41 13.94
CA LEU A 37 51.12 -41.15 13.98
C LEU A 37 50.32 -40.87 12.70
N GLN A 38 50.86 -41.23 11.53
CA GLN A 38 50.27 -40.88 10.22
C GLN A 38 49.37 -41.98 9.65
N ILE A 39 49.73 -43.26 9.84
CA ILE A 39 49.01 -44.40 9.22
C ILE A 39 48.09 -45.07 10.24
N VAL A 40 48.59 -45.37 11.45
CA VAL A 40 47.83 -46.13 12.46
C VAL A 40 46.84 -45.25 13.21
N GLU A 41 47.30 -44.12 13.74
CA GLU A 41 46.51 -43.16 14.52
C GLU A 41 46.06 -41.96 13.67
N GLY A 42 46.48 -41.87 12.40
CA GLY A 42 46.20 -40.72 11.54
C GLY A 42 44.71 -40.48 11.31
N LYS A 43 43.91 -41.56 11.23
CA LYS A 43 42.45 -41.47 11.11
C LYS A 43 41.82 -40.87 12.36
N THR A 44 42.26 -41.31 13.55
CA THR A 44 41.81 -40.81 14.86
C THR A 44 42.22 -39.35 15.08
N TYR A 45 43.44 -38.97 14.69
CA TYR A 45 43.88 -37.58 14.80
C TYR A 45 43.13 -36.63 13.85
N LYS A 46 42.86 -37.07 12.62
CA LYS A 46 42.04 -36.31 11.64
C LYS A 46 40.59 -36.12 12.13
N GLU A 47 40.02 -37.13 12.78
CA GLU A 47 38.69 -37.06 13.41
C GLU A 47 38.70 -36.16 14.66
N SER A 48 39.77 -36.15 15.45
CA SER A 48 39.90 -35.31 16.66
C SER A 48 40.24 -33.84 16.40
N PHE A 49 40.70 -33.48 15.19
CA PHE A 49 41.00 -32.09 14.81
C PHE A 49 39.75 -31.29 14.43
N ILE A 50 38.59 -31.95 14.31
CA ILE A 50 37.31 -31.28 14.11
C ILE A 50 36.94 -30.58 15.42
N LEU A 51 37.30 -29.30 15.53
CA LEU A 51 36.78 -28.43 16.58
C LEU A 51 35.25 -28.44 16.48
N LYS A 52 34.60 -28.95 17.52
CA LYS A 52 33.16 -28.95 17.66
C LYS A 52 32.75 -27.69 18.42
N THR A 53 31.92 -26.87 17.81
CA THR A 53 31.31 -25.71 18.45
C THR A 53 29.80 -25.92 18.49
N THR A 54 29.15 -25.57 19.59
CA THR A 54 27.69 -25.53 19.65
C THR A 54 27.21 -24.19 19.08
N LYS A 55 26.21 -24.24 18.20
CA LYS A 55 25.53 -23.07 17.64
C LYS A 55 24.05 -23.15 17.96
N THR A 56 23.43 -22.01 18.23
CA THR A 56 22.00 -21.90 18.44
C THR A 56 21.33 -21.49 17.13
N LEU A 57 20.26 -22.19 16.77
CA LEU A 57 19.34 -21.87 15.69
C LEU A 57 18.01 -21.43 16.30
N THR A 58 17.44 -20.37 15.76
CA THR A 58 16.13 -19.86 16.17
C THR A 58 15.05 -20.57 15.36
N GLN A 59 13.94 -20.93 16.00
CA GLN A 59 12.74 -21.44 15.33
C GLN A 59 11.61 -20.43 15.55
N ALA A 60 11.06 -19.88 14.47
CA ALA A 60 10.00 -18.88 14.52
C ALA A 60 8.76 -19.43 15.24
N ALA A 61 8.20 -18.61 16.13
CA ALA A 61 6.93 -18.87 16.80
C ALA A 61 5.75 -18.23 16.06
N PRO A 62 4.55 -18.86 16.08
CA PRO A 62 3.37 -18.24 15.51
C PRO A 62 2.97 -17.00 16.31
N ARG A 63 2.46 -15.99 15.60
CA ARG A 63 1.83 -14.82 16.23
C ARG A 63 0.47 -15.20 16.81
N GLY A 64 0.03 -14.48 17.84
CA GLY A 64 -1.30 -14.61 18.40
C GLY A 64 -2.40 -14.37 17.37
N ASN A 65 -3.54 -15.02 17.54
CA ASN A 65 -4.69 -14.83 16.67
C ASN A 65 -5.44 -13.55 17.03
N ILE A 66 -6.00 -12.88 16.02
CA ILE A 66 -6.90 -11.74 16.22
C ILE A 66 -8.31 -12.22 15.93
N TYR A 67 -9.21 -12.01 16.89
CA TYR A 67 -10.62 -12.37 16.81
C TYR A 67 -11.52 -11.13 16.78
N ASP A 68 -12.67 -11.26 16.15
CA ASP A 68 -13.78 -10.31 16.29
C ASP A 68 -14.48 -10.49 17.64
N ARG A 69 -15.45 -9.63 17.95
CA ARG A 69 -16.19 -9.66 19.21
C ARG A 69 -17.00 -10.95 19.44
N ASN A 70 -17.28 -11.69 18.36
CA ASN A 70 -18.07 -12.92 18.36
C ASN A 70 -17.18 -14.17 18.32
N GLY A 71 -15.85 -14.02 18.39
CA GLY A 71 -14.88 -15.11 18.35
C GLY A 71 -14.57 -15.63 16.95
N LYS A 72 -14.93 -14.90 15.88
CA LYS A 72 -14.53 -15.22 14.51
C LYS A 72 -13.09 -14.76 14.26
N LEU A 73 -12.31 -15.58 13.56
CA LEU A 73 -10.94 -15.21 13.18
C LEU A 73 -10.95 -14.02 12.20
N LEU A 74 -10.03 -13.09 12.47
CA LEU A 74 -9.70 -11.92 11.64
C LEU A 74 -8.27 -12.02 11.10
N ALA A 75 -7.32 -12.47 11.92
CA ALA A 75 -5.97 -12.79 11.50
C ALA A 75 -5.45 -14.01 12.26
N SER A 76 -4.73 -14.88 11.57
CA SER A 76 -4.15 -16.10 12.16
C SER A 76 -2.84 -16.47 11.50
N SER A 77 -2.05 -17.33 12.14
CA SER A 77 -0.85 -17.90 11.54
C SER A 77 -1.12 -19.34 11.10
N ARG A 78 -0.87 -19.65 9.81
CA ARG A 78 -0.94 -21.02 9.29
C ARG A 78 0.47 -21.58 9.08
N LEU A 79 0.63 -22.87 9.33
CA LEU A 79 1.89 -23.57 9.09
C LEU A 79 2.05 -23.76 7.57
N VAL A 80 3.20 -23.35 7.04
CA VAL A 80 3.58 -23.55 5.65
C VAL A 80 4.87 -24.35 5.56
N TYR A 81 4.98 -25.19 4.53
CA TYR A 81 6.23 -25.89 4.25
C TYR A 81 7.15 -24.98 3.45
N THR A 82 8.43 -25.01 3.81
CA THR A 82 9.49 -24.31 3.07
C THR A 82 10.49 -25.32 2.55
N ILE A 83 11.11 -25.02 1.42
CA ILE A 83 12.27 -25.79 0.95
C ILE A 83 13.50 -25.04 1.38
N THR A 84 14.43 -25.77 2.00
CA THR A 84 15.69 -25.23 2.48
C THR A 84 16.87 -25.86 1.76
N ILE A 85 18.00 -25.18 1.73
CA ILE A 85 19.25 -25.72 1.19
C ILE A 85 20.45 -25.42 2.09
N THR A 86 21.35 -26.39 2.19
CA THR A 86 22.63 -26.33 2.93
C THR A 86 23.74 -26.93 2.08
N ASP A 87 24.96 -26.41 2.24
CA ASP A 87 26.18 -27.02 1.69
C ASP A 87 26.72 -28.08 2.67
N SER A 88 25.97 -29.19 2.80
CA SER A 88 26.24 -30.25 3.77
C SER A 88 26.89 -31.51 3.17
N GLY A 89 27.14 -31.54 1.85
CA GLY A 89 27.82 -32.65 1.18
C GLY A 89 29.28 -32.85 1.61
N SER A 90 29.80 -34.05 1.39
CA SER A 90 31.23 -34.36 1.49
C SER A 90 31.73 -34.60 0.08
N TYR A 91 32.52 -33.67 -0.46
CA TYR A 91 32.98 -33.70 -1.85
C TYR A 91 34.48 -34.02 -1.89
N GLU A 92 34.91 -34.84 -2.85
CA GLU A 92 36.32 -35.15 -3.09
C GLU A 92 37.02 -33.98 -3.81
N THR A 93 36.27 -33.24 -4.65
CA THR A 93 36.80 -32.08 -5.40
C THR A 93 35.82 -30.90 -5.46
N ASP A 94 36.33 -29.69 -5.67
CA ASP A 94 35.48 -28.51 -5.89
C ASP A 94 34.62 -28.64 -7.17
N ARG A 95 35.13 -29.32 -8.21
CA ARG A 95 34.38 -29.61 -9.44
C ARG A 95 33.14 -30.46 -9.14
N GLU A 96 33.32 -31.54 -8.38
CA GLU A 96 32.22 -32.39 -7.91
C GLU A 96 31.22 -31.61 -7.05
N ARG A 97 31.71 -30.72 -6.17
CA ARG A 97 30.85 -29.85 -5.37
C ARG A 97 29.96 -28.95 -6.22
N GLN A 98 30.52 -28.29 -7.26
CA GLN A 98 29.73 -27.41 -8.14
C GLN A 98 28.70 -28.20 -8.95
N LEU A 99 29.10 -29.32 -9.56
CA LEU A 99 28.21 -30.22 -10.28
C LEU A 99 27.05 -30.73 -9.40
N THR A 100 27.34 -31.13 -8.16
CA THR A 100 26.33 -31.64 -7.23
C THR A 100 25.33 -30.57 -6.84
N LEU A 101 25.80 -29.37 -6.47
CA LEU A 101 24.92 -28.30 -6.01
C LEU A 101 24.04 -27.78 -7.15
N ASN A 102 24.61 -27.50 -8.32
CA ASN A 102 23.84 -27.04 -9.48
C ASN A 102 22.86 -28.14 -9.95
N GLY A 103 23.30 -29.41 -9.97
CA GLY A 103 22.46 -30.55 -10.37
C GLY A 103 21.27 -30.79 -9.43
N ASN A 104 21.47 -30.65 -8.11
CA ASN A 104 20.39 -30.77 -7.13
C ASN A 104 19.37 -29.63 -7.27
N ILE A 105 19.83 -28.39 -7.46
CA ILE A 105 18.94 -27.24 -7.68
C ILE A 105 18.14 -27.42 -8.97
N HIS A 106 18.79 -27.82 -10.05
CA HIS A 106 18.13 -28.05 -11.34
C HIS A 106 17.10 -29.20 -11.28
N ARG A 107 17.42 -30.31 -10.61
CA ARG A 107 16.45 -31.40 -10.39
C ARG A 107 15.22 -30.95 -9.61
N LEU A 108 15.43 -30.15 -8.56
CA LEU A 108 14.33 -29.58 -7.79
C LEU A 108 13.49 -28.65 -8.67
N GLN A 109 14.14 -27.71 -9.37
CA GLN A 109 13.50 -26.78 -10.30
C GLN A 109 12.61 -27.49 -11.34
N LYS A 110 13.13 -28.50 -12.05
CA LYS A 110 12.33 -29.28 -13.02
C LYS A 110 11.15 -29.98 -12.37
N LYS A 111 11.27 -30.40 -11.10
CA LYS A 111 10.15 -30.99 -10.37
C LYS A 111 9.11 -29.95 -9.97
N MET A 112 9.55 -28.77 -9.53
CA MET A 112 8.68 -27.64 -9.19
C MET A 112 7.88 -27.16 -10.40
N GLN A 113 8.46 -27.16 -11.61
CA GLN A 113 7.73 -26.88 -12.86
C GLN A 113 6.53 -27.83 -13.09
N VAL A 114 6.57 -29.05 -12.56
CA VAL A 114 5.50 -30.05 -12.71
C VAL A 114 4.50 -30.01 -11.55
N LEU A 115 4.99 -29.90 -10.31
CA LEU A 115 4.16 -29.95 -9.10
C LEU A 115 3.65 -28.58 -8.64
N GLY A 116 4.14 -27.50 -9.25
CA GLY A 116 3.89 -26.12 -8.81
C GLY A 116 4.93 -25.63 -7.80
N GLY A 117 5.10 -24.31 -7.76
CA GLY A 117 6.07 -23.61 -6.92
C GLY A 117 7.16 -22.91 -7.73
N SER A 118 7.83 -21.93 -7.12
CA SER A 118 8.97 -21.21 -7.70
C SER A 118 10.12 -21.11 -6.70
N LEU A 119 11.35 -21.09 -7.21
CA LEU A 119 12.53 -20.87 -6.38
C LEU A 119 12.70 -19.38 -6.11
N LYS A 120 12.95 -19.02 -4.85
CA LYS A 120 13.47 -17.71 -4.48
C LYS A 120 14.84 -17.55 -5.11
N THR A 121 15.06 -16.41 -5.76
CA THR A 121 16.36 -16.15 -6.37
C THR A 121 17.22 -15.24 -5.50
N GLY A 122 16.65 -14.39 -4.65
CA GLY A 122 17.39 -13.47 -3.75
C GLY A 122 18.27 -12.42 -4.49
N LEU A 123 18.58 -12.67 -5.76
CA LEU A 123 19.25 -11.79 -6.69
C LEU A 123 18.35 -10.61 -7.00
N LYS A 124 18.94 -9.42 -7.06
CA LYS A 124 18.24 -8.21 -7.50
C LYS A 124 18.23 -8.10 -9.02
N ILE A 125 18.07 -9.23 -9.72
CA ILE A 125 18.04 -9.36 -11.17
C ILE A 125 16.79 -10.13 -11.57
N ALA A 126 16.12 -9.70 -12.63
CA ALA A 126 15.04 -10.42 -13.28
C ALA A 126 15.43 -10.76 -14.73
N ALA A 127 14.88 -11.86 -15.24
CA ALA A 127 15.00 -12.21 -16.65
C ALA A 127 13.84 -11.55 -17.42
N ASP A 128 14.19 -10.70 -18.39
CA ASP A 128 13.28 -10.12 -19.37
C ASP A 128 13.41 -10.88 -20.70
N GLU A 129 12.29 -11.24 -21.31
CA GLU A 129 12.30 -12.00 -22.58
C GLU A 129 12.96 -11.20 -23.72
N LYS A 130 12.98 -9.87 -23.65
CA LYS A 130 13.44 -8.93 -24.68
C LYS A 130 14.77 -8.26 -24.37
N GLU A 131 14.96 -7.79 -23.13
CA GLU A 131 16.15 -7.02 -22.71
C GLU A 131 17.26 -7.89 -22.10
N GLY A 132 17.04 -9.20 -21.99
CA GLY A 132 18.01 -10.10 -21.36
C GLY A 132 17.84 -10.06 -19.85
N TYR A 133 18.89 -9.76 -19.09
CA TYR A 133 18.77 -9.56 -17.64
C TYR A 133 18.69 -8.07 -17.28
N ILE A 134 17.81 -7.72 -16.34
CA ILE A 134 17.65 -6.36 -15.82
C ILE A 134 17.77 -6.33 -14.29
N TYR A 135 18.28 -5.22 -13.74
CA TYR A 135 18.27 -5.01 -12.30
C TYR A 135 16.87 -4.61 -11.81
N THR A 136 16.46 -5.17 -10.69
CA THR A 136 15.17 -4.89 -10.04
C THR A 136 15.24 -3.76 -9.01
N VAL A 137 16.44 -3.22 -8.77
CA VAL A 137 16.72 -2.13 -7.82
C VAL A 137 17.72 -1.16 -8.44
N ASP A 138 17.71 0.08 -7.97
CA ASP A 138 18.60 1.15 -8.43
C ASP A 138 19.36 1.82 -7.25
N GLY A 139 20.12 2.88 -7.57
CA GLY A 139 20.78 3.74 -6.59
C GLY A 139 21.68 2.99 -5.60
N SER A 140 21.52 3.29 -4.31
CA SER A 140 22.32 2.72 -3.22
C SER A 140 22.08 1.23 -3.02
N LEU A 141 20.87 0.71 -3.28
CA LEU A 141 20.54 -0.71 -3.17
C LEU A 141 21.26 -1.53 -4.24
N LEU A 142 21.34 -1.01 -5.47
CA LEU A 142 22.08 -1.66 -6.54
C LEU A 142 23.59 -1.70 -6.27
N LEU A 143 24.15 -0.59 -5.79
CA LEU A 143 25.55 -0.53 -5.37
C LEU A 143 25.83 -1.51 -4.23
N ARG A 144 24.91 -1.62 -3.26
CA ARG A 144 25.02 -2.58 -2.16
C ARG A 144 25.00 -4.03 -2.67
N PHE A 145 24.04 -4.38 -3.52
CA PHE A 145 23.94 -5.71 -4.13
C PHE A 145 25.22 -6.11 -4.88
N ARG A 146 25.81 -5.19 -5.66
CA ARG A 146 27.09 -5.42 -6.34
C ARG A 146 28.23 -5.63 -5.35
N ALA A 147 28.33 -4.78 -4.34
CA ALA A 147 29.33 -4.92 -3.28
C ALA A 147 29.22 -6.29 -2.58
N ASP A 148 28.00 -6.74 -2.29
CA ASP A 148 27.74 -8.06 -1.73
C ASP A 148 28.27 -9.15 -2.66
N ILE A 149 27.96 -9.16 -3.96
CA ILE A 149 28.49 -10.19 -4.89
C ILE A 149 30.03 -10.26 -4.91
N PHE A 150 30.70 -9.12 -4.84
CA PHE A 150 32.16 -9.03 -4.81
C PHE A 150 32.77 -9.21 -3.41
N GLY A 151 31.95 -9.36 -2.36
CA GLY A 151 32.41 -9.56 -0.98
C GLY A 151 33.02 -8.31 -0.34
N LEU A 152 32.60 -7.12 -0.78
CA LEU A 152 33.06 -5.84 -0.27
C LEU A 152 32.17 -5.38 0.90
N LYS A 153 32.78 -4.77 1.92
CA LYS A 153 32.05 -4.29 3.11
C LYS A 153 31.29 -2.99 2.84
N ASP A 154 31.91 -2.08 2.12
CA ASP A 154 31.38 -0.77 1.77
C ASP A 154 31.14 -0.69 0.25
N PRO A 155 29.94 -0.28 -0.22
CA PRO A 155 29.69 -0.04 -1.63
C PRO A 155 30.64 0.98 -2.28
N ALA A 156 31.26 1.87 -1.50
CA ALA A 156 32.26 2.81 -1.99
C ALA A 156 33.55 2.14 -2.50
N ASP A 157 33.84 0.91 -2.05
CA ASP A 157 35.05 0.15 -2.42
C ASP A 157 34.95 -0.50 -3.82
N LEU A 158 33.80 -0.41 -4.49
CA LEU A 158 33.60 -0.94 -5.84
C LEU A 158 34.50 -0.21 -6.85
N THR A 159 35.11 -0.96 -7.78
CA THR A 159 35.78 -0.36 -8.93
C THR A 159 34.76 0.26 -9.89
N GLU A 160 35.17 1.21 -10.74
CA GLU A 160 34.27 1.81 -11.73
C GLU A 160 33.68 0.78 -12.71
N GLU A 161 34.42 -0.28 -13.02
CA GLU A 161 33.92 -1.40 -13.83
C GLU A 161 32.80 -2.16 -13.08
N GLN A 162 32.98 -2.44 -11.80
CA GLN A 162 31.97 -3.11 -10.97
C GLN A 162 30.73 -2.23 -10.72
N LYS A 163 30.91 -0.91 -10.58
CA LYS A 163 29.81 0.05 -10.45
C LYS A 163 28.98 0.20 -11.72
N ASN A 164 29.56 -0.05 -12.89
CA ASN A 164 28.87 0.11 -14.16
C ASN A 164 28.48 -1.22 -14.82
N MET A 165 28.79 -2.36 -14.18
CA MET A 165 28.48 -3.71 -14.68
C MET A 165 26.98 -3.90 -14.93
N THR A 166 26.61 -4.22 -16.17
CA THR A 166 25.24 -4.52 -16.57
C THR A 166 24.73 -5.80 -15.89
N ALA A 167 23.42 -6.03 -15.89
CA ALA A 167 22.85 -7.24 -15.31
C ALA A 167 23.24 -8.50 -16.11
N GLU A 168 23.41 -8.39 -17.44
CA GLU A 168 23.92 -9.48 -18.28
C GLU A 168 25.35 -9.89 -17.89
N GLU A 169 26.26 -8.91 -17.80
CA GLU A 169 27.65 -9.14 -17.38
C GLU A 169 27.73 -9.71 -15.96
N MET A 170 26.83 -9.30 -15.07
CA MET A 170 26.74 -9.83 -13.72
C MET A 170 26.33 -11.31 -13.72
N ILE A 171 25.34 -11.69 -14.54
CA ILE A 171 24.94 -13.09 -14.67
C ILE A 171 26.07 -13.93 -15.27
N ASP A 172 26.76 -13.44 -16.29
CA ASP A 172 27.93 -14.11 -16.87
C ASP A 172 29.05 -14.30 -15.84
N TYR A 173 29.31 -13.28 -15.00
CA TYR A 173 30.27 -13.38 -13.90
C TYR A 173 29.87 -14.45 -12.87
N LEU A 174 28.58 -14.48 -12.49
CA LEU A 174 28.06 -15.45 -11.52
C LEU A 174 28.06 -16.89 -12.09
N ALA A 175 27.62 -17.07 -13.34
CA ALA A 175 27.59 -18.35 -14.04
C ALA A 175 28.99 -18.87 -14.39
N GLY A 176 29.95 -17.97 -14.53
CA GLY A 176 31.31 -18.26 -14.96
C GLY A 176 32.04 -19.28 -14.10
N ASN A 177 33.07 -19.87 -14.71
CA ASN A 177 33.82 -21.03 -14.19
C ASN A 177 34.61 -20.77 -12.89
N GLN A 178 34.55 -19.56 -12.34
CA GLN A 178 35.24 -19.14 -11.12
C GLN A 178 34.30 -18.85 -9.94
N LYS A 179 32.99 -18.65 -10.16
CA LYS A 179 32.03 -18.29 -9.10
C LYS A 179 31.06 -19.45 -8.80
N PHE A 180 29.96 -19.56 -9.55
CA PHE A 180 28.98 -20.65 -9.38
C PHE A 180 29.07 -21.73 -10.45
N ALA A 181 29.91 -21.54 -11.48
CA ALA A 181 30.42 -22.61 -12.33
C ALA A 181 29.31 -23.46 -12.95
N LEU A 182 28.36 -22.79 -13.62
CA LEU A 182 27.19 -23.44 -14.22
C LEU A 182 27.56 -24.30 -15.43
N TYR A 183 28.55 -23.84 -16.23
CA TYR A 183 28.94 -24.49 -17.48
C TYR A 183 30.30 -25.21 -17.41
N GLY A 184 31.15 -24.89 -16.43
CA GLY A 184 32.47 -25.48 -16.27
C GLY A 184 33.17 -25.03 -14.99
N TRP A 185 34.32 -25.62 -14.66
CA TRP A 185 35.13 -25.26 -13.49
C TRP A 185 36.59 -24.98 -13.87
N GLY A 186 37.11 -23.83 -13.47
CA GLY A 186 38.46 -23.40 -13.82
C GLY A 186 38.60 -23.13 -15.33
N LYS A 187 39.41 -23.94 -16.02
CA LYS A 187 39.68 -23.81 -17.47
C LYS A 187 38.97 -24.86 -18.33
N GLU A 188 38.19 -25.75 -17.72
CA GLU A 188 37.54 -26.86 -18.41
C GLU A 188 36.02 -26.79 -18.26
N ASP A 189 35.33 -26.99 -19.38
CA ASP A 189 33.88 -27.14 -19.42
C ASP A 189 33.45 -28.52 -18.94
N TYR A 190 32.20 -28.65 -18.49
CA TYR A 190 31.65 -29.94 -18.13
C TYR A 190 31.44 -30.84 -19.35
N THR A 191 31.77 -32.12 -19.19
CA THR A 191 31.58 -33.13 -20.23
C THR A 191 30.12 -33.58 -20.31
N GLU A 192 29.67 -34.07 -21.47
CA GLU A 192 28.31 -34.62 -21.63
C GLU A 192 27.99 -35.73 -20.62
N LYS A 193 28.99 -36.53 -20.24
CA LYS A 193 28.84 -37.58 -19.24
C LYS A 193 28.56 -36.99 -17.85
N GLU A 194 29.29 -35.95 -17.46
CA GLU A 194 29.07 -35.25 -16.18
C GLU A 194 27.70 -34.57 -16.16
N LEU A 195 27.32 -33.88 -17.24
CA LEU A 195 26.00 -33.25 -17.33
C LEU A 195 24.88 -34.29 -17.14
N LEU A 196 24.97 -35.45 -17.80
CA LEU A 196 24.00 -36.54 -17.65
C LEU A 196 23.99 -37.15 -16.24
N GLU A 197 25.16 -37.35 -15.63
CA GLU A 197 25.29 -37.95 -14.29
C GLU A 197 24.69 -37.05 -13.20
N TYR A 198 24.88 -35.73 -13.30
CA TYR A 198 24.39 -34.76 -12.33
C TYR A 198 23.02 -34.16 -12.69
N GLY A 199 22.44 -34.55 -13.83
CA GLY A 199 21.14 -34.07 -14.29
C GLY A 199 21.15 -32.60 -14.68
N LEU A 200 22.23 -32.14 -15.30
CA LEU A 200 22.43 -30.79 -15.83
C LEU A 200 22.25 -30.78 -17.35
N GLU A 201 21.91 -29.62 -17.90
CA GLU A 201 21.71 -29.39 -19.33
C GLU A 201 22.86 -28.56 -19.91
N LYS A 202 23.04 -28.62 -21.23
CA LYS A 202 24.06 -27.83 -21.94
C LYS A 202 23.62 -26.38 -22.15
N GLU A 203 22.32 -26.18 -22.28
CA GLU A 203 21.67 -24.88 -22.47
C GLU A 203 20.49 -24.81 -21.52
N TYR A 204 20.28 -23.64 -20.92
CA TYR A 204 19.19 -23.36 -20.00
C TYR A 204 18.41 -22.15 -20.52
N SER A 205 17.13 -22.06 -20.19
CA SER A 205 16.41 -20.80 -20.32
C SER A 205 17.00 -19.74 -19.38
N ARG A 206 16.80 -18.45 -19.68
CA ARG A 206 17.29 -17.36 -18.81
C ARG A 206 16.73 -17.45 -17.39
N GLN A 207 15.45 -17.81 -17.27
CA GLN A 207 14.80 -18.01 -15.98
C GLN A 207 15.46 -19.16 -15.21
N GLU A 208 15.83 -20.24 -15.90
CA GLU A 208 16.48 -21.38 -15.25
C GLU A 208 17.86 -21.03 -14.69
N VAL A 209 18.64 -20.27 -15.46
CA VAL A 209 19.93 -19.70 -15.01
C VAL A 209 19.72 -18.81 -13.78
N LEU A 210 18.75 -17.90 -13.82
CA LEU A 210 18.46 -16.97 -12.74
C LEU A 210 18.13 -17.70 -11.42
N GLU A 211 17.27 -18.72 -11.49
CA GLU A 211 16.88 -19.52 -10.33
C GLU A 211 18.04 -20.32 -9.75
N ILE A 212 18.85 -20.97 -10.61
CA ILE A 212 20.03 -21.70 -10.14
C ILE A 212 21.02 -20.74 -9.47
N LEU A 213 21.42 -19.68 -10.17
CA LEU A 213 22.37 -18.70 -9.63
C LEU A 213 21.83 -18.01 -8.39
N GLY A 214 20.53 -17.80 -8.32
CA GLY A 214 19.87 -17.21 -7.16
C GLY A 214 19.98 -18.06 -5.91
N VAL A 215 19.67 -19.36 -6.03
CA VAL A 215 19.88 -20.30 -4.93
C VAL A 215 21.35 -20.39 -4.55
N ARG A 216 22.27 -20.40 -5.53
CA ARG A 216 23.72 -20.39 -5.28
C ARG A 216 24.17 -19.11 -4.57
N TYR A 217 23.59 -17.96 -4.91
CA TYR A 217 23.85 -16.68 -4.27
C TYR A 217 23.39 -16.67 -2.82
N MET A 218 22.17 -17.15 -2.51
CA MET A 218 21.69 -17.26 -1.14
C MET A 218 22.55 -18.21 -0.30
N LEU A 219 22.94 -19.36 -0.86
CA LEU A 219 23.92 -20.26 -0.24
C LEU A 219 25.28 -19.57 0.03
N TRP A 220 25.71 -18.70 -0.88
CA TRP A 220 26.96 -17.97 -0.77
C TRP A 220 26.91 -16.89 0.30
N LEU A 221 25.81 -16.14 0.42
CA LEU A 221 25.57 -15.19 1.49
C LEU A 221 25.64 -15.87 2.87
N ASN A 222 25.11 -17.09 2.98
CA ASN A 222 25.15 -17.89 4.20
C ASN A 222 26.45 -18.70 4.39
N SER A 223 27.48 -18.49 3.57
CA SER A 223 28.72 -19.28 3.61
C SER A 223 29.50 -19.19 4.93
N TYR A 224 29.34 -18.11 5.70
CA TYR A 224 29.90 -17.96 7.05
C TYR A 224 29.05 -18.63 8.14
N LYS A 225 27.79 -18.92 7.85
CA LYS A 225 26.83 -19.61 8.72
C LYS A 225 26.30 -20.87 8.03
N LYS A 226 27.18 -21.76 7.54
CA LYS A 226 26.76 -22.98 6.79
C LYS A 226 25.80 -23.92 7.54
N TYR A 227 25.69 -23.75 8.86
CA TYR A 227 24.76 -24.50 9.72
C TYR A 227 23.34 -23.94 9.71
N GLU A 228 23.15 -22.72 9.18
CA GLU A 228 21.85 -22.08 9.01
C GLU A 228 21.36 -22.35 7.58
N PRO A 229 20.28 -23.13 7.40
CA PRO A 229 19.74 -23.43 6.09
C PRO A 229 19.21 -22.17 5.40
N ALA A 230 19.48 -22.02 4.10
CA ALA A 230 18.87 -20.95 3.30
C ALA A 230 17.48 -21.40 2.82
N VAL A 231 16.44 -20.61 3.06
CA VAL A 231 15.08 -20.88 2.53
C VAL A 231 15.05 -20.49 1.05
N ILE A 232 14.70 -21.45 0.19
CA ILE A 232 14.73 -21.31 -1.28
C ILE A 232 13.37 -21.45 -1.93
N ALA A 233 12.35 -21.87 -1.20
CA ALA A 233 10.95 -21.79 -1.60
C ALA A 233 10.08 -21.73 -0.35
N GLU A 234 8.96 -21.02 -0.43
CA GLU A 234 7.96 -20.88 0.65
C GLU A 234 6.59 -21.31 0.15
N ASP A 235 5.70 -21.62 1.10
CA ASP A 235 4.34 -22.13 0.84
C ASP A 235 4.28 -23.24 -0.22
N VAL A 236 5.17 -24.23 -0.07
CA VAL A 236 5.20 -25.36 -1.00
C VAL A 236 4.10 -26.38 -0.70
N SER A 237 3.56 -26.99 -1.76
CA SER A 237 2.53 -28.01 -1.64
C SER A 237 3.01 -29.23 -0.83
N GLU A 238 2.07 -29.90 -0.16
CA GLU A 238 2.37 -31.14 0.58
C GLU A 238 3.00 -32.20 -0.34
N GLU A 239 2.56 -32.28 -1.60
CA GLU A 239 3.11 -33.21 -2.58
C GLU A 239 4.58 -32.90 -2.91
N LEU A 240 4.94 -31.62 -3.04
CA LEU A 240 6.33 -31.22 -3.29
C LEU A 240 7.18 -31.44 -2.04
N ALA A 241 6.66 -31.12 -0.84
CA ALA A 241 7.34 -31.37 0.42
C ALA A 241 7.61 -32.87 0.65
N ALA A 242 6.62 -33.72 0.36
CA ALA A 242 6.75 -35.18 0.42
C ALA A 242 7.81 -35.68 -0.58
N TYR A 243 7.79 -35.17 -1.82
CA TYR A 243 8.79 -35.53 -2.84
C TYR A 243 10.22 -35.24 -2.37
N VAL A 244 10.48 -34.03 -1.86
CA VAL A 244 11.81 -33.64 -1.36
C VAL A 244 12.23 -34.54 -0.21
N LYS A 245 11.31 -34.87 0.70
CA LYS A 245 11.57 -35.75 1.85
C LYS A 245 11.88 -37.19 1.43
N GLU A 246 11.18 -37.73 0.43
CA GLU A 246 11.44 -39.07 -0.13
C GLU A 246 12.77 -39.14 -0.90
N HIS A 247 13.19 -38.03 -1.50
CA HIS A 247 14.39 -37.94 -2.33
C HIS A 247 15.57 -37.30 -1.60
N SER A 248 15.53 -37.20 -0.26
CA SER A 248 16.56 -36.55 0.56
C SER A 248 17.96 -37.10 0.33
N ASP A 249 18.08 -38.39 -0.01
CA ASP A 249 19.35 -39.05 -0.31
C ASP A 249 19.96 -38.56 -1.64
N THR A 250 19.11 -38.22 -2.62
CA THR A 250 19.53 -37.77 -3.96
C THR A 250 19.60 -36.25 -4.09
N LEU A 251 18.78 -35.53 -3.32
CA LEU A 251 18.76 -34.07 -3.23
C LEU A 251 19.62 -33.61 -2.05
N GLY A 252 20.85 -34.13 -1.96
CA GLY A 252 21.76 -33.83 -0.85
C GLY A 252 21.90 -32.33 -0.59
N GLY A 253 21.62 -31.92 0.64
CA GLY A 253 21.64 -30.52 1.06
C GLY A 253 20.30 -29.81 0.97
N ILE A 254 19.33 -30.31 0.19
CA ILE A 254 17.98 -29.77 0.12
C ILE A 254 17.09 -30.49 1.14
N GLY A 255 16.36 -29.72 1.94
CA GLY A 255 15.48 -30.23 2.98
C GLY A 255 14.14 -29.52 3.01
N ILE A 256 13.28 -29.94 3.94
CA ILE A 256 12.01 -29.28 4.23
C ILE A 256 12.13 -28.58 5.58
N GLY A 257 11.84 -27.28 5.56
CA GLY A 257 11.57 -26.48 6.75
C GLY A 257 10.08 -26.29 6.93
N THR A 258 9.72 -25.67 8.04
CA THR A 258 8.37 -25.19 8.32
C THR A 258 8.47 -23.76 8.79
N ASP A 259 7.54 -22.94 8.33
CA ASP A 259 7.42 -21.54 8.76
C ASP A 259 5.95 -21.19 9.00
N TRP A 260 5.71 -19.99 9.51
CA TRP A 260 4.38 -19.47 9.80
C TRP A 260 4.05 -18.33 8.85
N GLU A 261 3.01 -18.52 8.04
CA GLU A 261 2.47 -17.44 7.21
C GLU A 261 1.30 -16.78 7.93
N ARG A 262 1.28 -15.43 7.92
CA ARG A 262 0.19 -14.65 8.49
C ARG A 262 -0.94 -14.50 7.48
N VAL A 263 -2.13 -14.97 7.84
CA VAL A 263 -3.34 -14.96 7.00
C VAL A 263 -4.39 -14.04 7.60
N TYR A 264 -4.92 -13.16 6.76
CA TYR A 264 -5.94 -12.18 7.07
C TYR A 264 -7.25 -12.54 6.41
N GLU A 265 -8.31 -12.53 7.20
CA GLU A 265 -9.68 -12.76 6.77
C GLU A 265 -10.29 -11.47 6.24
N SER A 266 -11.01 -11.56 5.12
CA SER A 266 -11.64 -10.41 4.44
C SER A 266 -10.69 -9.23 4.28
N PRO A 267 -9.51 -9.47 3.66
CA PRO A 267 -8.34 -8.60 3.79
C PRO A 267 -8.63 -7.17 3.33
N LYS A 268 -9.43 -6.97 2.27
CA LYS A 268 -9.82 -5.64 1.79
C LYS A 268 -10.70 -4.86 2.76
N ALA A 269 -11.70 -5.51 3.36
CA ALA A 269 -12.62 -4.84 4.28
C ALA A 269 -11.98 -4.54 5.65
N MET A 270 -10.95 -5.32 6.01
CA MET A 270 -10.25 -5.25 7.30
C MET A 270 -8.89 -4.56 7.23
N SER A 271 -8.39 -4.21 6.04
CA SER A 271 -6.99 -3.80 5.82
C SER A 271 -6.54 -2.65 6.72
N HIS A 272 -7.38 -1.63 6.88
CA HIS A 272 -7.05 -0.45 7.69
C HIS A 272 -7.23 -0.65 9.20
N ILE A 273 -7.96 -1.70 9.59
CA ILE A 273 -8.10 -2.11 10.99
C ILE A 273 -6.91 -2.98 11.34
N LEU A 274 -6.72 -4.10 10.65
CA LEU A 274 -5.69 -5.10 10.98
C LEU A 274 -4.28 -4.64 10.58
N GLY A 275 -4.14 -4.01 9.41
CA GLY A 275 -2.86 -3.74 8.80
C GLY A 275 -2.26 -4.99 8.15
N TYR A 276 -0.94 -5.10 8.22
CA TYR A 276 -0.18 -6.25 7.72
C TYR A 276 1.14 -6.37 8.48
N THR A 277 1.82 -7.49 8.30
CA THR A 277 3.13 -7.82 8.88
C THR A 277 4.22 -7.75 7.82
N GLY A 278 5.46 -7.46 8.20
CA GLY A 278 6.60 -7.49 7.28
C GLY A 278 7.95 -7.50 8.00
N LYS A 279 9.04 -7.70 7.25
CA LYS A 279 10.41 -7.68 7.78
C LYS A 279 10.75 -6.35 8.42
N ILE A 280 11.45 -6.38 9.55
CA ILE A 280 11.90 -5.17 10.25
C ILE A 280 12.82 -4.32 9.35
N PHE A 281 12.62 -3.01 9.35
CA PHE A 281 13.54 -2.07 8.72
C PHE A 281 14.63 -1.65 9.72
N THR A 282 15.76 -1.16 9.22
CA THR A 282 16.93 -0.81 10.05
C THR A 282 16.60 0.26 11.10
N ASP A 283 15.81 1.27 10.72
CA ASP A 283 15.35 2.34 11.59
C ASP A 283 14.36 1.85 12.67
N GLU A 284 13.47 0.92 12.33
CA GLU A 284 12.59 0.27 13.31
C GLU A 284 13.40 -0.58 14.30
N LEU A 285 14.40 -1.31 13.82
CA LEU A 285 15.28 -2.11 14.67
C LEU A 285 16.02 -1.25 15.69
N GLU A 286 16.56 -0.11 15.27
CA GLU A 286 17.19 0.85 16.18
C GLU A 286 16.21 1.31 17.27
N ALA A 287 14.98 1.67 16.91
CA ALA A 287 13.96 2.10 17.86
C ALA A 287 13.58 0.99 18.86
N PHE A 288 13.43 -0.25 18.40
CA PHE A 288 13.12 -1.38 19.27
C PHE A 288 14.27 -1.70 20.24
N LEU A 289 15.52 -1.66 19.76
CA LEU A 289 16.71 -1.88 20.59
C LEU A 289 16.88 -0.77 21.65
N GLU A 290 16.58 0.49 21.31
CA GLU A 290 16.57 1.60 22.27
C GLU A 290 15.53 1.41 23.39
N ASN A 291 14.40 0.79 23.08
CA ASN A 291 13.37 0.42 24.06
C ASN A 291 13.70 -0.85 24.86
N GLY A 292 14.88 -1.45 24.63
CA GLY A 292 15.35 -2.64 25.34
C GLY A 292 14.71 -3.95 24.87
N GLN A 293 14.09 -3.96 23.69
CA GLN A 293 13.48 -5.17 23.11
C GLN A 293 14.51 -5.93 22.27
N GLU A 294 14.49 -7.26 22.35
CA GLU A 294 15.36 -8.13 21.56
C GLU A 294 14.70 -8.41 20.20
N TYR A 295 15.19 -7.76 19.15
CA TYR A 295 14.79 -7.99 17.76
C TYR A 295 16.02 -8.26 16.87
N SER A 296 15.81 -9.04 15.82
CA SER A 296 16.78 -9.30 14.74
C SER A 296 16.28 -8.73 13.42
N VAL A 297 17.20 -8.46 12.48
CA VAL A 297 16.89 -8.01 11.10
C VAL A 297 16.00 -9.02 10.35
N ASP A 298 16.02 -10.28 10.78
CA ASP A 298 15.23 -11.35 10.16
C ASP A 298 13.81 -11.47 10.75
N ASP A 299 13.49 -10.71 11.80
CA ASP A 299 12.19 -10.78 12.48
C ASP A 299 11.08 -10.11 11.67
N THR A 300 9.87 -10.66 11.80
CA THR A 300 8.65 -10.15 11.18
C THR A 300 7.83 -9.39 12.24
N VAL A 301 7.53 -8.12 11.95
CA VAL A 301 6.81 -7.21 12.84
C VAL A 301 5.53 -6.68 12.21
N GLY A 302 4.57 -6.24 13.02
CA GLY A 302 3.40 -5.51 12.56
C GLY A 302 3.76 -4.15 11.96
N LYS A 303 3.36 -3.89 10.71
CA LYS A 303 3.71 -2.68 9.95
C LYS A 303 2.65 -1.60 9.98
N ALA A 304 1.39 -1.99 10.17
CA ALA A 304 0.26 -1.07 10.21
C ALA A 304 -0.86 -1.62 11.10
N GLY A 305 -1.85 -0.78 11.39
CA GLY A 305 -3.10 -1.19 12.05
C GLY A 305 -2.89 -1.85 13.41
N MET A 306 -3.78 -2.79 13.75
CA MET A 306 -3.73 -3.54 14.98
C MET A 306 -2.53 -4.49 15.07
N GLU A 307 -1.98 -4.97 13.95
CA GLU A 307 -0.72 -5.74 13.96
C GLU A 307 0.43 -4.92 14.54
N GLN A 308 0.54 -3.64 14.15
CA GLN A 308 1.55 -2.73 14.70
C GLN A 308 1.23 -2.31 16.13
N TYR A 309 -0.04 -1.97 16.41
CA TYR A 309 -0.44 -1.47 17.73
C TYR A 309 -0.32 -2.55 18.82
N LEU A 310 -0.57 -3.82 18.49
CA LEU A 310 -0.52 -4.97 19.41
C LEU A 310 0.73 -5.83 19.21
N GLU A 311 1.81 -5.28 18.66
CA GLU A 311 3.03 -6.04 18.36
C GLU A 311 3.56 -6.80 19.58
N GLU A 312 3.54 -6.18 20.77
CA GLU A 312 4.01 -6.81 22.01
C GLU A 312 3.13 -7.97 22.46
N GLU A 313 1.81 -7.85 22.34
CA GLU A 313 0.87 -8.92 22.70
C GLU A 313 0.84 -10.06 21.67
N LEU A 314 0.93 -9.73 20.39
CA LEU A 314 0.81 -10.69 19.28
C LEU A 314 2.10 -11.44 18.99
N ARG A 315 3.28 -10.88 19.33
CA ARG A 315 4.57 -11.53 19.05
C ARG A 315 4.72 -12.81 19.87
N GLY A 316 5.05 -13.90 19.18
CA GLY A 316 5.45 -15.15 19.81
C GLY A 316 6.88 -15.11 20.34
N THR A 317 7.20 -16.00 21.26
CA THR A 317 8.58 -16.22 21.71
C THR A 317 9.20 -17.36 20.92
N ASP A 318 10.22 -17.05 20.13
CA ASP A 318 10.90 -18.04 19.31
C ASP A 318 11.58 -19.14 20.12
N GLY A 319 11.57 -20.34 19.55
CA GLY A 319 12.26 -21.50 20.11
C GLY A 319 13.75 -21.45 19.82
N GLN A 320 14.53 -22.22 20.58
CA GLN A 320 15.98 -22.32 20.40
C GLN A 320 16.39 -23.78 20.27
N MET A 321 17.18 -24.07 19.23
CA MET A 321 17.76 -25.38 18.95
C MET A 321 19.29 -25.26 18.97
N GLU A 322 19.96 -26.08 19.77
CA GLU A 322 21.42 -26.20 19.74
C GLU A 322 21.84 -27.29 18.75
N VAL A 323 22.69 -26.93 17.80
CA VAL A 323 23.33 -27.84 16.85
C VAL A 323 24.84 -27.84 17.06
N VAL A 324 25.44 -29.02 17.07
CA VAL A 324 26.90 -29.15 17.14
C VAL A 324 27.44 -29.04 15.72
N VAL A 325 28.39 -28.14 15.48
CA VAL A 325 28.98 -27.90 14.15
C VAL A 325 30.48 -28.13 14.17
N ASN A 326 31.05 -28.51 13.03
CA ASN A 326 32.50 -28.64 12.86
C ASN A 326 33.14 -27.27 12.55
N ASN A 327 34.47 -27.25 12.41
CA ASN A 327 35.26 -26.07 12.06
C ASN A 327 34.96 -25.45 10.69
N VAL A 328 34.17 -26.11 9.83
CA VAL A 328 33.69 -25.60 8.54
C VAL A 328 32.19 -25.29 8.56
N GLY A 329 31.56 -25.29 9.75
CA GLY A 329 30.15 -24.92 9.94
C GLY A 329 29.14 -26.00 9.55
N LYS A 330 29.57 -27.22 9.28
CA LYS A 330 28.66 -28.36 8.99
C LYS A 330 28.14 -28.95 10.30
N VAL A 331 26.82 -29.14 10.38
CA VAL A 331 26.15 -29.80 11.51
C VAL A 331 26.64 -31.25 11.64
N ILE A 332 27.07 -31.63 12.84
CA ILE A 332 27.67 -32.90 13.22
C ILE A 332 27.12 -33.37 14.58
N GLY A 333 25.96 -34.01 14.60
CA GLY A 333 25.39 -34.60 15.81
C GLY A 333 23.88 -34.47 15.89
N GLU A 334 23.34 -34.79 17.05
CA GLU A 334 21.92 -34.63 17.36
C GLU A 334 21.60 -33.16 17.66
N GLU A 335 20.47 -32.70 17.14
CA GLU A 335 19.92 -31.39 17.45
C GLU A 335 19.26 -31.45 18.83
N LYS A 336 19.61 -30.50 19.70
CA LYS A 336 19.07 -30.43 21.05
C LYS A 336 18.17 -29.21 21.17
N ARG A 337 16.88 -29.44 21.40
CA ARG A 337 15.96 -28.36 21.74
C ARG A 337 16.31 -27.78 23.11
N VAL A 338 16.53 -26.47 23.16
CA VAL A 338 16.87 -25.71 24.38
C VAL A 338 15.68 -24.91 24.88
N ALA A 339 14.87 -24.38 23.95
CA ALA A 339 13.62 -23.70 24.26
C ALA A 339 12.54 -24.08 23.24
N GLU A 340 11.30 -24.26 23.71
CA GLU A 340 10.12 -24.44 22.87
C GLU A 340 9.65 -23.09 22.33
N THR A 341 9.03 -23.09 21.14
CA THR A 341 8.30 -21.92 20.66
C THR A 341 7.06 -21.67 21.51
N VAL A 342 6.77 -20.41 21.79
CA VAL A 342 5.54 -20.00 22.49
C VAL A 342 4.76 -19.09 21.56
N SER A 343 3.52 -19.48 21.26
CA SER A 343 2.61 -18.62 20.47
C SER A 343 2.39 -17.28 21.17
N GLY A 344 2.27 -16.22 20.38
CA GLY A 344 1.81 -14.92 20.89
C GLY A 344 0.42 -15.00 21.50
N GLY A 345 0.06 -13.96 22.26
CA GLY A 345 -1.23 -13.85 22.92
C GLY A 345 -2.36 -13.55 21.93
N ASP A 346 -3.48 -14.27 22.06
CA ASP A 346 -4.67 -13.99 21.28
C ASP A 346 -5.34 -12.69 21.73
N VAL A 347 -5.86 -11.91 20.78
CA VAL A 347 -6.53 -10.63 21.07
C VAL A 347 -7.92 -10.59 20.47
N TYR A 348 -8.86 -10.00 21.22
CA TYR A 348 -10.25 -9.82 20.82
C TYR A 348 -10.54 -8.34 20.54
N LEU A 349 -10.99 -8.06 19.31
CA LEU A 349 -11.43 -6.74 18.90
C LEU A 349 -12.92 -6.54 19.17
N THR A 350 -13.34 -5.28 19.24
CA THR A 350 -14.76 -4.90 19.35
C THR A 350 -15.52 -5.00 18.04
N ILE A 351 -14.79 -5.14 16.93
CA ILE A 351 -15.34 -5.23 15.57
C ILE A 351 -16.26 -6.45 15.47
N ASP A 352 -17.39 -6.26 14.79
CA ASP A 352 -18.22 -7.34 14.28
C ASP A 352 -17.84 -7.58 12.81
N LYS A 353 -17.29 -8.77 12.51
CA LYS A 353 -16.78 -9.10 11.17
C LYS A 353 -17.85 -8.93 10.09
N ASP A 354 -19.06 -9.42 10.36
CA ASP A 354 -20.14 -9.45 9.36
C ASP A 354 -20.66 -8.03 9.11
N LEU A 355 -20.78 -7.21 10.17
CA LEU A 355 -21.16 -5.82 10.03
C LEU A 355 -20.09 -5.02 9.26
N GLN A 356 -18.81 -5.19 9.57
CA GLN A 356 -17.73 -4.50 8.86
C GLN A 356 -17.75 -4.80 7.36
N GLU A 357 -17.87 -6.07 6.97
CA GLU A 357 -17.96 -6.50 5.57
C GLU A 357 -19.22 -5.94 4.90
N ALA A 358 -20.36 -6.01 5.58
CA ALA A 358 -21.62 -5.47 5.11
C ALA A 358 -21.52 -3.97 4.81
N VAL A 359 -20.98 -3.18 5.75
CA VAL A 359 -20.82 -1.73 5.56
C VAL A 359 -19.81 -1.40 4.46
N TYR A 360 -18.74 -2.19 4.30
CA TYR A 360 -17.80 -2.06 3.19
C TYR A 360 -18.50 -2.22 1.83
N GLN A 361 -19.33 -3.26 1.70
CA GLN A 361 -20.10 -3.53 0.49
C GLN A 361 -21.18 -2.47 0.24
N MET A 362 -21.91 -2.01 1.27
CA MET A 362 -22.89 -0.92 1.14
C MET A 362 -22.25 0.36 0.60
N ILE A 363 -21.04 0.70 1.04
CA ILE A 363 -20.30 1.86 0.52
C ILE A 363 -19.91 1.63 -0.94
N GLU A 364 -19.37 0.47 -1.31
CA GLU A 364 -19.00 0.13 -2.69
C GLU A 364 -20.21 0.19 -3.64
N GLU A 365 -21.32 -0.44 -3.26
CA GLU A 365 -22.58 -0.43 -4.00
C GLU A 365 -23.12 0.98 -4.17
N LYS A 366 -23.04 1.83 -3.12
CA LYS A 366 -23.49 3.22 -3.20
C LYS A 366 -22.61 4.06 -4.12
N LEU A 367 -21.29 3.92 -4.01
CA LEU A 367 -20.35 4.62 -4.87
C LEU A 367 -20.57 4.26 -6.35
N ALA A 368 -20.72 2.98 -6.67
CA ALA A 368 -21.02 2.51 -8.02
C ALA A 368 -22.36 3.06 -8.54
N GLY A 369 -23.35 3.15 -7.66
CA GLY A 369 -24.63 3.81 -7.91
C GLY A 369 -24.50 5.26 -8.34
N ILE A 370 -23.76 6.05 -7.54
CA ILE A 370 -23.55 7.48 -7.80
C ILE A 370 -22.81 7.68 -9.13
N LEU A 371 -21.77 6.89 -9.40
CA LEU A 371 -21.04 6.92 -10.66
C LEU A 371 -21.97 6.64 -11.84
N MET A 372 -22.77 5.56 -11.77
CA MET A 372 -23.68 5.15 -12.84
C MET A 372 -24.76 6.21 -13.15
N ASP A 373 -25.33 6.82 -12.12
CA ASP A 373 -26.40 7.81 -12.24
C ASP A 373 -25.89 9.16 -12.78
N ASN A 374 -24.61 9.47 -12.57
CA ASN A 374 -23.97 10.67 -13.09
C ASN A 374 -23.26 10.49 -14.45
N LEU A 375 -23.17 9.25 -14.94
CA LEU A 375 -22.53 8.94 -16.21
C LEU A 375 -23.38 9.37 -17.42
N ILE A 376 -22.78 10.14 -18.33
CA ILE A 376 -23.37 10.61 -19.59
C ILE A 376 -22.63 10.09 -20.82
N ASN A 377 -23.36 9.86 -21.91
CA ASN A 377 -22.77 9.47 -23.18
C ASN A 377 -22.26 10.71 -23.95
N ALA A 378 -21.18 11.30 -23.46
CA ALA A 378 -20.51 12.47 -24.02
C ALA A 378 -18.99 12.32 -23.90
N ARG A 379 -18.24 13.14 -24.65
CA ARG A 379 -16.77 13.20 -24.58
C ARG A 379 -16.25 14.04 -23.43
N THR A 380 -16.89 15.18 -23.19
CA THR A 380 -16.49 16.15 -22.18
C THR A 380 -17.72 16.74 -21.50
N PHE A 381 -17.52 17.37 -20.35
CA PHE A 381 -18.56 18.10 -19.63
C PHE A 381 -18.04 19.49 -19.24
N ASP A 382 -18.74 20.54 -19.68
CA ASP A 382 -18.36 21.93 -19.43
C ASP A 382 -18.78 22.36 -18.01
N LYS A 383 -17.82 22.31 -17.08
CA LYS A 383 -18.00 22.72 -15.68
C LYS A 383 -18.16 24.23 -15.51
N THR A 384 -17.88 25.07 -16.51
CA THR A 384 -17.97 26.55 -16.37
C THR A 384 -19.41 27.06 -16.34
N ARG A 385 -20.36 26.24 -16.79
CA ARG A 385 -21.79 26.58 -16.90
C ARG A 385 -22.63 26.09 -15.73
N ILE A 386 -22.05 25.33 -14.79
CA ILE A 386 -22.79 24.82 -13.66
C ILE A 386 -23.04 25.93 -12.65
N THR A 387 -24.20 25.86 -12.02
CA THR A 387 -24.58 26.77 -10.92
C THR A 387 -24.54 26.06 -9.57
N ASP A 388 -24.49 24.73 -9.58
CA ASP A 388 -24.45 23.86 -8.41
C ASP A 388 -23.61 22.62 -8.71
N SER A 389 -22.82 22.16 -7.75
CA SER A 389 -21.91 21.01 -7.89
C SER A 389 -22.66 19.70 -8.15
N THR A 390 -23.93 19.59 -7.77
CA THR A 390 -24.78 18.41 -8.08
C THR A 390 -25.08 18.25 -9.57
N GLN A 391 -24.84 19.30 -10.39
CA GLN A 391 -25.04 19.26 -11.84
C GLN A 391 -23.88 18.60 -12.59
N ILE A 392 -22.75 18.34 -11.91
CA ILE A 392 -21.57 17.73 -12.52
C ILE A 392 -21.95 16.36 -13.08
N ARG A 393 -21.54 16.09 -14.32
CA ARG A 393 -21.72 14.78 -14.96
C ARG A 393 -20.37 14.21 -15.34
N ILE A 394 -20.33 12.89 -15.47
CA ILE A 394 -19.13 12.11 -15.81
C ILE A 394 -19.28 11.66 -17.26
N PRO A 395 -18.55 12.26 -18.21
CA PRO A 395 -18.42 11.73 -19.56
C PRO A 395 -17.94 10.29 -19.55
N VAL A 396 -18.49 9.45 -20.44
CA VAL A 396 -18.01 8.06 -20.57
C VAL A 396 -16.54 7.98 -21.02
N TYR A 397 -16.02 9.04 -21.65
CA TYR A 397 -14.62 9.11 -22.04
C TYR A 397 -13.70 9.19 -20.82
N ASP A 398 -14.13 9.85 -19.73
CA ASP A 398 -13.41 9.85 -18.45
C ASP A 398 -13.27 8.43 -17.88
N VAL A 399 -14.25 7.54 -18.13
CA VAL A 399 -14.13 6.13 -17.74
C VAL A 399 -13.08 5.41 -18.59
N TYR A 400 -13.05 5.64 -19.91
CA TYR A 400 -12.07 5.01 -20.77
C TYR A 400 -10.64 5.46 -20.43
N THR A 401 -10.44 6.75 -20.13
CA THR A 401 -9.13 7.27 -19.73
C THR A 401 -8.76 6.79 -18.33
N ALA A 402 -9.71 6.77 -17.38
CA ALA A 402 -9.51 6.24 -16.04
C ALA A 402 -8.97 4.81 -16.01
N LEU A 403 -9.45 3.93 -16.91
CA LEU A 403 -8.95 2.54 -16.99
C LEU A 403 -7.45 2.46 -17.26
N ILE A 404 -6.89 3.42 -18.00
CA ILE A 404 -5.45 3.49 -18.30
C ILE A 404 -4.72 4.27 -17.20
N GLU A 405 -5.30 5.40 -16.82
CA GLU A 405 -4.72 6.34 -15.88
C GLU A 405 -4.59 5.79 -14.46
N ASN A 406 -5.48 4.86 -14.08
CA ASN A 406 -5.47 4.15 -12.81
C ASN A 406 -4.91 2.72 -12.92
N GLU A 407 -4.16 2.42 -13.99
CA GLU A 407 -3.47 1.14 -14.24
C GLU A 407 -4.35 -0.12 -14.20
N VAL A 408 -5.67 0.01 -14.39
CA VAL A 408 -6.56 -1.15 -14.62
C VAL A 408 -6.19 -1.84 -15.95
N LEU A 409 -5.82 -1.05 -16.95
CA LEU A 409 -5.22 -1.50 -18.19
C LEU A 409 -3.73 -1.13 -18.18
N LYS A 410 -2.86 -2.13 -18.10
CA LYS A 410 -1.41 -1.95 -18.04
C LYS A 410 -0.84 -1.77 -19.44
N ILE A 411 -0.23 -0.62 -19.69
CA ILE A 411 0.46 -0.35 -20.98
C ILE A 411 1.68 -1.26 -21.13
N ALA A 412 2.37 -1.58 -20.03
CA ALA A 412 3.52 -2.48 -20.01
C ALA A 412 3.17 -3.86 -20.59
N ASP A 413 2.03 -4.44 -20.19
CA ASP A 413 1.56 -5.73 -20.68
C ASP A 413 1.29 -5.72 -22.19
N MET A 414 0.76 -4.61 -22.71
CA MET A 414 0.50 -4.45 -24.15
C MET A 414 1.79 -4.40 -24.99
N LYS A 415 2.93 -4.07 -24.35
CA LYS A 415 4.25 -4.04 -25.00
C LYS A 415 4.92 -5.42 -24.99
N GLN A 416 4.41 -6.42 -24.26
CA GLN A 416 5.00 -7.75 -24.17
C GLN A 416 4.92 -8.53 -25.49
N GLU A 417 5.72 -9.58 -25.64
CA GLU A 417 5.83 -10.36 -26.87
C GLU A 417 4.63 -11.27 -27.13
N ASN A 418 4.05 -11.79 -26.05
CA ASN A 418 2.82 -12.56 -26.02
C ASN A 418 1.54 -11.70 -26.14
N ALA A 419 1.66 -10.36 -26.14
CA ALA A 419 0.52 -9.44 -26.24
C ALA A 419 -0.34 -9.71 -27.48
N SER A 420 -1.64 -9.51 -27.33
CA SER A 420 -2.64 -9.75 -28.35
C SER A 420 -2.40 -8.88 -29.60
N TYR A 421 -2.98 -9.29 -30.73
CA TYR A 421 -2.92 -8.48 -31.95
C TYR A 421 -3.50 -7.08 -31.74
N GLU A 422 -4.61 -6.97 -31.00
CA GLU A 422 -5.26 -5.71 -30.67
C GLU A 422 -4.38 -4.81 -29.79
N GLU A 423 -3.71 -5.38 -28.78
CA GLU A 423 -2.75 -4.67 -27.92
C GLU A 423 -1.57 -4.12 -28.72
N LYS A 424 -0.94 -4.98 -29.54
CA LYS A 424 0.17 -4.56 -30.41
C LYS A 424 -0.24 -3.48 -31.41
N SER A 425 -1.46 -3.56 -31.95
CA SER A 425 -1.99 -2.54 -32.85
C SER A 425 -2.16 -1.19 -32.14
N LEU A 426 -2.66 -1.19 -30.91
CA LEU A 426 -2.79 0.02 -30.09
C LEU A 426 -1.41 0.63 -29.79
N ILE A 427 -0.44 -0.16 -29.36
CA ILE A 427 0.92 0.33 -29.07
C ILE A 427 1.58 0.92 -30.33
N GLN A 428 1.38 0.33 -31.51
CA GLN A 428 1.87 0.93 -32.75
C GLN A 428 1.23 2.30 -33.05
N LYS A 429 -0.08 2.45 -32.82
CA LYS A 429 -0.76 3.75 -32.97
C LYS A 429 -0.23 4.77 -31.96
N LEU A 430 -0.08 4.37 -30.70
CA LEU A 430 0.46 5.19 -29.63
C LEU A 430 1.87 5.67 -29.96
N ASN A 431 2.78 4.77 -30.34
CA ASN A 431 4.16 5.12 -30.67
C ASN A 431 4.26 6.08 -31.87
N ARG A 432 3.39 5.91 -32.88
CA ARG A 432 3.31 6.88 -33.99
C ARG A 432 2.84 8.24 -33.49
N LYS A 433 1.80 8.28 -32.67
CA LYS A 433 1.25 9.53 -32.12
C LYS A 433 2.27 10.25 -31.23
N LYS A 434 2.94 9.51 -30.33
CA LYS A 434 4.01 10.02 -29.47
C LYS A 434 5.07 10.76 -30.28
N ARG A 435 5.60 10.14 -31.35
CA ARG A 435 6.59 10.81 -32.22
C ARG A 435 6.06 12.13 -32.80
N THR A 436 4.83 12.14 -33.31
CA THR A 436 4.21 13.36 -33.84
C THR A 436 4.03 14.45 -32.77
N VAL A 437 3.67 14.06 -31.55
CA VAL A 437 3.51 14.99 -30.42
C VAL A 437 4.88 15.53 -29.98
N LEU A 438 5.87 14.66 -29.85
CA LEU A 438 7.25 15.00 -29.52
C LEU A 438 7.85 16.01 -30.51
N ASP A 439 7.70 15.74 -31.82
CA ASP A 439 8.14 16.66 -32.88
C ASP A 439 7.44 18.04 -32.78
N ALA A 440 6.16 18.05 -32.38
CA ALA A 440 5.39 19.29 -32.22
C ALA A 440 5.84 20.09 -31.00
N ILE A 441 6.07 19.42 -29.86
CA ILE A 441 6.65 20.03 -28.65
C ILE A 441 8.04 20.60 -28.98
N GLU A 442 8.90 19.82 -29.63
CA GLU A 442 10.26 20.24 -29.98
C GLU A 442 10.23 21.50 -30.85
N THR A 443 9.35 21.50 -31.85
CA THR A 443 9.18 22.63 -32.76
C THR A 443 8.72 23.89 -32.03
N ASP A 444 7.77 23.77 -31.10
CA ASP A 444 7.27 24.90 -30.33
C ASP A 444 8.34 25.43 -29.38
N LEU A 445 8.94 24.56 -28.56
CA LEU A 445 9.94 24.94 -27.58
C LEU A 445 11.21 25.54 -28.23
N LYS A 446 11.61 25.08 -29.43
CA LYS A 446 12.73 25.66 -30.18
C LYS A 446 12.43 27.02 -30.79
N LYS A 447 11.15 27.31 -31.10
CA LYS A 447 10.76 28.62 -31.63
C LYS A 447 10.48 29.60 -30.50
N GLY A 448 9.65 29.22 -29.54
CA GLY A 448 9.19 30.09 -28.46
C GLY A 448 8.45 31.33 -28.96
N ASP A 449 7.78 31.24 -30.11
CA ASP A 449 7.07 32.36 -30.75
C ASP A 449 5.61 32.51 -30.27
N ARG A 450 5.07 31.49 -29.60
CA ARG A 450 3.74 31.47 -28.99
C ARG A 450 3.83 31.48 -27.48
N THR A 451 2.96 32.25 -26.83
CA THR A 451 2.82 32.16 -25.37
C THR A 451 2.05 30.90 -24.99
N PHE A 452 2.24 30.41 -23.78
CA PHE A 452 1.58 29.19 -23.31
C PHE A 452 0.04 29.26 -23.44
N GLY A 453 -0.56 30.42 -23.13
CA GLY A 453 -1.99 30.67 -23.28
C GLY A 453 -2.52 30.68 -24.72
N GLN A 454 -1.63 30.77 -25.73
CA GLN A 454 -2.00 30.70 -27.15
C GLN A 454 -2.00 29.26 -27.70
N LEU A 455 -1.45 28.30 -26.95
CA LEU A 455 -1.45 26.89 -27.31
C LEU A 455 -2.85 26.30 -27.11
N SER A 456 -3.16 25.20 -27.81
CA SER A 456 -4.35 24.41 -27.52
C SER A 456 -4.22 23.76 -26.14
N GLU A 457 -5.34 23.50 -25.45
CA GLU A 457 -5.37 22.84 -24.13
C GLU A 457 -4.52 21.55 -24.10
N GLU A 458 -4.63 20.71 -25.12
CA GLU A 458 -3.80 19.50 -25.28
C GLU A 458 -2.28 19.80 -25.34
N MET A 459 -1.88 20.86 -26.06
CA MET A 459 -0.46 21.24 -26.15
C MET A 459 0.04 21.85 -24.85
N GLN A 460 -0.81 22.58 -24.12
CA GLN A 460 -0.50 23.09 -22.80
C GLN A 460 -0.21 21.93 -21.82
N GLU A 461 -1.02 20.88 -21.84
CA GLU A 461 -0.80 19.69 -21.01
C GLU A 461 0.49 18.96 -21.39
N TYR A 462 0.74 18.76 -22.70
CA TYR A 462 1.98 18.15 -23.17
C TYR A 462 3.22 18.93 -22.76
N GLU A 463 3.23 20.25 -22.94
CA GLU A 463 4.36 21.10 -22.54
C GLU A 463 4.53 21.18 -21.02
N THR A 464 3.43 21.11 -20.27
CA THR A 464 3.49 21.05 -18.80
C THR A 464 4.21 19.79 -18.33
N ILE A 465 3.82 18.62 -18.84
CA ILE A 465 4.51 17.35 -18.52
C ILE A 465 5.96 17.39 -19.03
N ALA A 466 6.18 17.92 -20.23
CA ALA A 466 7.51 18.06 -20.83
C ALA A 466 8.48 18.85 -19.96
N VAL A 467 8.01 19.83 -19.21
CA VAL A 467 8.87 20.68 -18.39
C VAL A 467 8.93 20.23 -16.93
N LEU A 468 7.79 19.87 -16.33
CA LEU A 468 7.73 19.57 -14.91
C LEU A 468 8.11 18.13 -14.56
N ASN A 469 7.92 17.19 -15.50
CA ASN A 469 8.09 15.76 -15.21
C ASN A 469 9.26 15.11 -15.99
N SER A 470 9.93 15.85 -16.86
CA SER A 470 11.13 15.39 -17.60
C SER A 470 12.41 15.30 -16.75
N ARG A 471 12.32 15.53 -15.43
CA ARG A 471 13.44 15.62 -14.47
C ARG A 471 14.44 16.74 -14.77
N ILE A 472 14.14 17.61 -15.73
CA ILE A 472 14.99 18.75 -16.10
C ILE A 472 14.99 19.81 -15.00
N LEU A 473 13.81 20.06 -14.44
CA LEU A 473 13.66 20.93 -13.29
C LEU A 473 13.78 20.12 -12.01
N SER A 474 14.48 20.68 -11.04
CA SER A 474 14.48 20.16 -9.68
C SER A 474 13.10 20.38 -9.09
N GLN A 475 12.39 19.30 -8.80
CA GLN A 475 11.00 19.36 -8.32
C GLN A 475 10.87 20.17 -7.01
N ASP A 476 11.91 20.16 -6.18
CA ASP A 476 11.96 20.91 -4.92
C ASP A 476 12.32 22.40 -5.10
N ALA A 477 12.88 22.77 -6.26
CA ALA A 477 13.31 24.14 -6.54
C ALA A 477 12.24 25.01 -7.20
N VAL A 478 11.26 24.39 -7.88
CA VAL A 478 10.20 25.11 -8.59
C VAL A 478 9.18 25.67 -7.60
N ASP A 479 9.29 26.96 -7.31
CA ASP A 479 8.30 27.68 -6.50
C ASP A 479 7.08 28.06 -7.34
N LYS A 480 5.96 27.35 -7.13
CA LYS A 480 4.68 27.61 -7.82
C LYS A 480 4.07 28.97 -7.47
N THR A 481 4.55 29.63 -6.41
CA THR A 481 4.07 30.95 -6.01
C THR A 481 4.83 32.09 -6.68
N ASP A 482 5.98 31.80 -7.31
CA ASP A 482 6.84 32.76 -8.00
C ASP A 482 6.14 33.36 -9.23
N ALA A 483 6.46 34.62 -9.53
CA ALA A 483 5.88 35.35 -10.66
C ALA A 483 6.17 34.66 -12.01
N LEU A 484 7.34 34.03 -12.18
CA LEU A 484 7.70 33.34 -13.42
C LEU A 484 6.76 32.16 -13.69
N TYR A 485 6.49 31.35 -12.67
CA TYR A 485 5.61 30.19 -12.78
C TYR A 485 4.16 30.62 -13.04
N LYS A 486 3.67 31.65 -12.33
CA LYS A 486 2.32 32.19 -12.53
C LYS A 486 2.15 32.78 -13.93
N SER A 487 3.12 33.54 -14.43
CA SER A 487 3.06 34.08 -15.79
C SER A 487 3.05 32.99 -16.86
N TRP A 488 3.68 31.84 -16.62
CA TRP A 488 3.63 30.70 -17.52
C TRP A 488 2.31 29.92 -17.41
N GLN A 489 2.01 29.37 -16.24
CA GLN A 489 0.96 28.36 -16.09
C GLN A 489 -0.42 28.94 -15.73
N GLU A 490 -0.48 30.07 -15.02
CA GLU A 490 -1.76 30.70 -14.62
C GLU A 490 -2.21 31.76 -15.63
N GLU A 491 -1.32 32.67 -16.01
CA GLU A 491 -1.62 33.77 -16.93
C GLU A 491 -1.47 33.37 -18.39
N GLY A 492 -0.63 32.38 -18.70
CA GLY A 492 -0.30 31.98 -20.06
C GLY A 492 0.39 33.10 -20.88
N SER A 493 1.03 34.05 -20.19
CA SER A 493 1.55 35.31 -20.76
C SER A 493 2.96 35.20 -21.33
N ILE A 494 3.71 34.16 -20.94
CA ILE A 494 5.03 33.84 -21.49
C ILE A 494 5.03 32.48 -22.21
N SER A 495 5.99 32.27 -23.10
CA SER A 495 6.22 30.97 -23.73
C SER A 495 6.88 29.98 -22.76
N THR A 496 6.72 28.68 -23.02
CA THR A 496 7.39 27.63 -22.24
C THR A 496 8.92 27.71 -22.36
N ARG A 497 9.44 28.17 -23.50
CA ARG A 497 10.87 28.47 -23.68
C ARG A 497 11.34 29.60 -22.77
N GLU A 498 10.57 30.68 -22.67
CA GLU A 498 10.89 31.78 -21.76
C GLU A 498 10.83 31.36 -20.29
N PHE A 499 9.87 30.50 -19.94
CA PHE A 499 9.83 29.87 -18.63
C PHE A 499 11.10 29.05 -18.34
N LEU A 500 11.52 28.17 -19.26
CA LEU A 500 12.75 27.39 -19.12
C LEU A 500 13.99 28.28 -18.96
N ARG A 501 14.10 29.36 -19.75
CA ARG A 501 15.21 30.33 -19.60
C ARG A 501 15.20 30.98 -18.22
N GLY A 502 14.04 31.43 -17.76
CA GLY A 502 13.89 32.03 -16.43
C GLY A 502 14.19 31.03 -15.29
N ALA A 503 13.82 29.76 -15.47
CA ALA A 503 14.14 28.69 -14.54
C ALA A 503 15.66 28.42 -14.47
N ILE A 504 16.36 28.46 -15.61
CA ILE A 504 17.83 28.39 -15.65
C ILE A 504 18.46 29.55 -14.87
N GLU A 505 18.00 30.78 -15.10
CA GLU A 505 18.48 31.98 -14.41
C GLU A 505 18.24 31.95 -12.90
N LYS A 506 17.13 31.33 -12.47
CA LYS A 506 16.79 31.12 -11.05
C LYS A 506 17.47 29.90 -10.42
N GLY A 507 18.20 29.09 -11.20
CA GLY A 507 18.87 27.89 -10.70
C GLY A 507 17.91 26.73 -10.39
N TRP A 508 16.76 26.64 -11.07
CA TRP A 508 15.77 25.58 -10.88
C TRP A 508 16.09 24.28 -11.65
N ILE A 509 17.23 24.23 -12.35
CA ILE A 509 17.66 23.07 -13.13
C ILE A 509 18.23 21.99 -12.21
N SER A 510 17.90 20.73 -12.47
CA SER A 510 18.41 19.62 -11.66
C SER A 510 19.94 19.49 -11.76
N PRO A 511 20.62 19.16 -10.64
CA PRO A 511 22.05 18.83 -10.66
C PRO A 511 22.34 17.64 -11.59
N GLY A 512 23.43 17.69 -12.36
CA GLY A 512 23.86 16.59 -13.25
C GLY A 512 23.31 16.63 -14.67
N ILE A 513 22.48 17.62 -15.03
CA ILE A 513 22.04 17.82 -16.42
C ILE A 513 23.17 18.38 -17.29
N LEU A 514 24.11 19.13 -16.73
CA LEU A 514 25.20 19.76 -17.48
C LEU A 514 26.52 19.04 -17.21
N ASP A 515 27.27 18.71 -18.27
CA ASP A 515 28.66 18.22 -18.13
C ASP A 515 29.52 19.30 -17.45
N GLU A 516 30.22 18.94 -16.37
CA GLU A 516 30.96 19.86 -15.48
C GLU A 516 32.08 20.66 -16.18
N ASP A 517 32.48 20.27 -17.39
CA ASP A 517 33.63 20.84 -18.12
C ASP A 517 33.27 21.86 -19.23
N ARG A 518 32.00 22.29 -19.35
CA ARG A 518 31.58 23.24 -20.40
C ARG A 518 31.00 24.54 -19.86
N TYR A 519 31.63 25.67 -20.21
CA TYR A 519 31.04 27.01 -20.06
C TYR A 519 29.97 27.23 -21.14
N LEU A 520 28.75 26.80 -20.85
CA LEU A 520 27.59 27.01 -21.72
C LEU A 520 26.90 28.33 -21.40
N THR A 521 26.46 29.04 -22.43
CA THR A 521 25.56 30.19 -22.31
C THR A 521 24.16 29.74 -21.90
N SER A 522 23.35 30.65 -21.33
CA SER A 522 21.95 30.33 -20.99
C SER A 522 21.13 29.80 -22.18
N GLU A 523 21.49 30.21 -23.40
CA GLU A 523 20.86 29.74 -24.63
C GLU A 523 21.26 28.30 -24.97
N GLU A 524 22.54 27.96 -24.81
CA GLU A 524 23.02 26.59 -25.03
C GLU A 524 22.51 25.62 -23.96
N ILE A 525 22.41 26.07 -22.70
CA ILE A 525 21.78 25.31 -21.61
C ILE A 525 20.31 25.07 -21.92
N CYS A 526 19.59 26.09 -22.41
CA CYS A 526 18.20 25.95 -22.80
C CYS A 526 18.04 24.92 -23.92
N LEU A 527 18.81 25.01 -25.01
CA LEU A 527 18.73 24.05 -26.12
C LEU A 527 19.07 22.63 -25.69
N TYR A 528 20.07 22.46 -24.85
CA TYR A 528 20.43 21.16 -24.28
C TYR A 528 19.30 20.59 -23.42
N ALA A 529 18.67 21.42 -22.59
CA ALA A 529 17.49 21.03 -21.83
C ALA A 529 16.36 20.57 -22.77
N LEU A 530 16.11 21.27 -23.88
CA LEU A 530 15.09 20.85 -24.85
C LEU A 530 15.36 19.46 -25.45
N GLU A 531 16.60 19.15 -25.79
CA GLU A 531 16.98 17.81 -26.29
C GLU A 531 16.78 16.72 -25.23
N ARG A 532 17.17 17.00 -23.99
CA ARG A 532 16.98 16.08 -22.87
C ARG A 532 15.49 15.86 -22.54
N ILE A 533 14.64 16.88 -22.68
CA ILE A 533 13.18 16.75 -22.51
C ILE A 533 12.63 15.70 -23.49
N GLN A 534 13.06 15.75 -24.75
CA GLN A 534 12.59 14.83 -25.79
C GLN A 534 12.95 13.38 -25.47
N GLU A 535 14.19 13.14 -25.07
CA GLU A 535 14.65 11.81 -24.66
C GLU A 535 13.91 11.30 -23.41
N ALA A 536 13.74 12.16 -22.41
CA ALA A 536 13.04 11.82 -21.17
C ALA A 536 11.57 11.43 -21.41
N LEU A 537 10.85 12.18 -22.25
CA LEU A 537 9.45 11.92 -22.55
C LEU A 537 9.23 10.65 -23.38
N MET A 538 10.23 10.22 -24.17
CA MET A 538 10.08 9.04 -25.02
C MET A 538 9.82 7.78 -24.21
N GLU A 539 10.39 7.65 -23.01
CA GLU A 539 10.24 6.49 -22.14
C GLU A 539 9.34 6.75 -20.91
N GLN A 540 8.77 7.95 -20.78
CA GLN A 540 7.97 8.32 -19.60
C GLN A 540 6.53 7.79 -19.68
N GLU A 541 6.14 6.97 -18.70
CA GLU A 541 4.80 6.36 -18.62
C GLU A 541 3.66 7.39 -18.54
N ASP A 542 3.79 8.45 -17.72
CA ASP A 542 2.74 9.48 -17.60
C ASP A 542 2.49 10.21 -18.92
N PHE A 543 3.54 10.43 -19.71
CA PHE A 543 3.41 11.02 -21.05
C PHE A 543 2.68 10.06 -22.01
N GLU A 544 2.96 8.75 -21.92
CA GLU A 544 2.21 7.74 -22.68
C GLU A 544 0.72 7.75 -22.33
N LYS A 545 0.41 7.75 -21.03
CA LYS A 545 -0.98 7.80 -20.53
C LYS A 545 -1.67 9.08 -21.01
N LEU A 546 -1.02 10.24 -20.92
CA LEU A 546 -1.57 11.51 -21.39
C LEU A 546 -1.87 11.50 -22.90
N VAL A 547 -0.90 11.08 -23.72
CA VAL A 547 -1.10 10.96 -25.17
C VAL A 547 -2.24 9.99 -25.48
N LEU A 548 -2.31 8.87 -24.78
CA LEU A 548 -3.35 7.86 -24.96
C LEU A 548 -4.74 8.42 -24.60
N SER A 549 -4.86 9.18 -23.51
CA SER A 549 -6.10 9.86 -23.11
C SER A 549 -6.60 10.83 -24.19
N HIS A 550 -5.70 11.64 -24.79
CA HIS A 550 -6.05 12.52 -25.91
C HIS A 550 -6.44 11.75 -27.18
N MET A 551 -5.77 10.64 -27.48
CA MET A 551 -6.14 9.76 -28.59
C MET A 551 -7.55 9.19 -28.42
N ILE A 552 -7.92 8.82 -27.20
CA ILE A 552 -9.27 8.35 -26.86
C ILE A 552 -10.28 9.48 -27.04
N LEU A 553 -10.03 10.68 -26.49
CA LEU A 553 -10.92 11.84 -26.63
C LEU A 553 -11.18 12.22 -28.10
N LYS A 554 -10.21 11.99 -28.98
CA LYS A 554 -10.32 12.24 -30.43
C LYS A 554 -10.87 11.07 -31.26
N ASP A 555 -11.22 9.94 -30.64
CA ASP A 555 -11.58 8.67 -31.28
C ASP A 555 -10.50 8.10 -32.22
N GLU A 556 -9.24 8.48 -32.03
CA GLU A 556 -8.11 7.78 -32.67
C GLU A 556 -7.98 6.35 -32.13
N ILE A 557 -8.42 6.17 -30.87
CA ILE A 557 -8.70 4.88 -30.24
C ILE A 557 -10.14 4.92 -29.75
N SER A 558 -10.96 4.00 -30.25
CA SER A 558 -12.37 3.94 -29.88
C SER A 558 -12.57 3.39 -28.47
N GLY A 559 -13.60 3.85 -27.75
CA GLY A 559 -13.97 3.27 -26.46
C GLY A 559 -14.26 1.76 -26.52
N ARG A 560 -14.61 1.22 -27.70
CA ARG A 560 -14.76 -0.23 -27.92
C ARG A 560 -13.42 -0.94 -27.90
N GLU A 561 -12.39 -0.38 -28.53
CA GLU A 561 -11.03 -0.92 -28.45
C GLU A 561 -10.59 -0.97 -26.98
N VAL A 562 -10.76 0.13 -26.23
CA VAL A 562 -10.44 0.18 -24.78
C VAL A 562 -11.19 -0.90 -24.00
N CYS A 563 -12.51 -1.00 -24.15
CA CYS A 563 -13.32 -1.99 -23.42
C CYS A 563 -12.97 -3.45 -23.78
N LEU A 564 -12.49 -3.73 -24.99
CA LEU A 564 -12.07 -5.08 -25.36
C LEU A 564 -10.76 -5.49 -24.69
N LEU A 565 -9.88 -4.53 -24.36
CA LEU A 565 -8.62 -4.79 -23.65
C LEU A 565 -8.85 -5.33 -22.24
N LEU A 566 -9.96 -4.95 -21.60
CA LEU A 566 -10.35 -5.49 -20.28
C LEU A 566 -10.42 -7.02 -20.29
N TYR A 567 -10.83 -7.62 -21.41
CA TYR A 567 -10.84 -9.08 -21.56
C TYR A 567 -9.47 -9.64 -21.91
N ARG A 568 -8.65 -8.89 -22.67
CA ARG A 568 -7.31 -9.33 -23.09
C ARG A 568 -6.35 -9.43 -21.91
N GLN A 569 -6.44 -8.47 -20.99
CA GLN A 569 -5.64 -8.43 -19.78
C GLN A 569 -6.30 -9.16 -18.60
N GLY A 570 -7.38 -9.90 -18.83
CA GLY A 570 -7.99 -10.76 -17.80
C GLY A 570 -8.75 -10.04 -16.69
N ILE A 571 -8.92 -8.71 -16.75
CA ILE A 571 -9.76 -7.94 -15.80
C ILE A 571 -11.22 -8.43 -15.88
N LEU A 572 -11.70 -8.72 -17.09
CA LEU A 572 -12.99 -9.35 -17.34
C LEU A 572 -12.80 -10.75 -17.94
N SER A 573 -13.67 -11.68 -17.55
CA SER A 573 -13.60 -13.06 -18.05
C SER A 573 -14.01 -13.17 -19.52
N GLU A 574 -13.25 -13.91 -20.34
CA GLU A 574 -13.64 -14.21 -21.73
C GLU A 574 -14.94 -15.03 -21.84
N LYS A 575 -15.39 -15.67 -20.75
CA LYS A 575 -16.67 -16.40 -20.68
C LYS A 575 -17.88 -15.47 -20.52
N ASP A 576 -17.64 -14.18 -20.38
CA ASP A 576 -18.69 -13.17 -20.29
C ASP A 576 -19.56 -13.15 -21.56
N LYS A 577 -20.89 -13.17 -21.33
CA LYS A 577 -21.89 -13.12 -22.40
C LYS A 577 -21.84 -11.80 -23.16
N ASP A 578 -21.32 -10.73 -22.56
CA ASP A 578 -21.23 -9.40 -23.17
C ASP A 578 -20.07 -9.27 -24.16
N TYR A 579 -19.01 -10.08 -24.05
CA TYR A 579 -17.83 -9.99 -24.91
C TYR A 579 -18.17 -10.02 -26.41
N ASN A 580 -18.91 -11.05 -26.84
CA ASN A 580 -19.31 -11.22 -28.23
C ASN A 580 -20.30 -10.14 -28.71
N LEU A 581 -21.10 -9.58 -27.81
CA LEU A 581 -22.03 -8.50 -28.12
C LEU A 581 -21.29 -7.18 -28.34
N LEU A 582 -20.32 -6.86 -27.47
CA LEU A 582 -19.45 -5.70 -27.59
C LEU A 582 -18.59 -5.78 -28.86
N LYS A 583 -17.91 -6.91 -29.07
CA LYS A 583 -17.02 -7.15 -30.22
C LYS A 583 -17.74 -6.94 -31.55
N ASN A 584 -18.95 -7.49 -31.69
CA ASN A 584 -19.75 -7.39 -32.90
C ASN A 584 -20.58 -6.10 -32.99
N GLY A 585 -20.44 -5.17 -32.04
CA GLY A 585 -21.15 -3.88 -32.03
C GLY A 585 -22.65 -3.97 -31.73
N LYS A 586 -23.13 -5.10 -31.21
CA LYS A 586 -24.53 -5.29 -30.77
C LYS A 586 -24.82 -4.67 -29.41
N LEU A 587 -23.79 -4.45 -28.60
CA LEU A 587 -23.85 -3.72 -27.33
C LEU A 587 -23.02 -2.45 -27.46
N SER A 588 -23.62 -1.29 -27.17
CA SER A 588 -22.88 -0.02 -27.18
C SER A 588 -21.91 0.04 -26.00
N THR A 589 -20.78 0.72 -26.19
CA THR A 589 -19.73 0.86 -25.16
C THR A 589 -20.26 1.55 -23.90
N PHE A 590 -21.10 2.57 -24.05
CA PHE A 590 -21.76 3.23 -22.93
C PHE A 590 -22.64 2.28 -22.12
N SER A 591 -23.45 1.45 -22.79
CA SER A 591 -24.30 0.47 -22.11
C SER A 591 -23.48 -0.64 -21.45
N PHE A 592 -22.39 -1.04 -22.11
CA PHE A 592 -21.43 -2.00 -21.57
C PHE A 592 -20.80 -1.49 -20.27
N VAL A 593 -20.20 -0.30 -20.29
CA VAL A 593 -19.58 0.31 -19.10
C VAL A 593 -20.59 0.45 -17.96
N LYS A 594 -21.80 0.99 -18.24
CA LYS A 594 -22.85 1.08 -17.21
C LYS A 594 -23.17 -0.27 -16.59
N LYS A 595 -23.26 -1.33 -17.41
CA LYS A 595 -23.55 -2.67 -16.93
C LYS A 595 -22.40 -3.24 -16.07
N LYS A 596 -21.15 -3.00 -16.45
CA LYS A 596 -19.97 -3.46 -15.69
C LYS A 596 -19.80 -2.75 -14.35
N ILE A 597 -20.04 -1.44 -14.31
CA ILE A 597 -20.09 -0.67 -13.05
C ILE A 597 -21.26 -1.17 -12.19
N LYS A 598 -22.44 -1.39 -12.80
CA LYS A 598 -23.62 -1.86 -12.08
C LYS A 598 -23.37 -3.20 -11.37
N ASN A 599 -22.65 -4.12 -12.00
CA ASN A 599 -22.37 -5.44 -11.44
C ASN A 599 -21.09 -5.50 -10.60
N LEU A 600 -20.46 -4.35 -10.30
CA LEU A 600 -19.17 -4.26 -9.60
C LEU A 600 -18.03 -5.03 -10.29
N GLU A 601 -18.16 -5.34 -11.58
CA GLU A 601 -17.08 -5.89 -12.41
C GLU A 601 -16.03 -4.81 -12.75
N LEU A 602 -16.45 -3.54 -12.76
CA LEU A 602 -15.58 -2.37 -12.72
C LEU A 602 -15.93 -1.55 -11.48
N THR A 603 -15.12 -1.68 -10.43
CA THR A 603 -15.42 -1.04 -9.14
C THR A 603 -15.10 0.47 -9.17
N PRO A 604 -15.70 1.27 -8.26
CA PRO A 604 -15.34 2.67 -8.10
C PRO A 604 -13.85 2.90 -7.83
N ALA A 605 -13.19 1.96 -7.14
CA ALA A 605 -11.77 2.02 -6.85
C ALA A 605 -10.93 1.85 -8.11
N MET A 606 -11.26 0.85 -8.94
CA MET A 606 -10.61 0.64 -10.24
C MET A 606 -10.69 1.89 -11.12
N LEU A 607 -11.82 2.60 -11.11
CA LEU A 607 -11.98 3.80 -11.94
C LEU A 607 -11.28 5.04 -11.34
N GLY A 608 -11.12 5.15 -10.03
CA GLY A 608 -10.52 6.35 -9.41
C GLY A 608 -11.25 7.67 -9.72
N LEU A 609 -12.50 7.60 -10.21
CA LEU A 609 -13.34 8.75 -10.57
C LEU A 609 -14.16 9.23 -9.38
N ASP A 610 -14.57 10.51 -9.36
CA ASP A 610 -15.42 11.01 -8.28
C ASP A 610 -16.89 10.52 -8.38
N PRO A 611 -17.45 9.86 -7.35
CA PRO A 611 -16.82 9.41 -6.12
C PRO A 611 -16.22 7.99 -6.24
N CYS A 612 -15.00 7.81 -5.72
CA CYS A 612 -14.32 6.50 -5.66
C CYS A 612 -14.07 6.02 -4.23
N SER A 613 -14.46 6.82 -3.22
CA SER A 613 -14.07 6.53 -1.84
C SER A 613 -15.06 6.99 -0.78
N GLY A 614 -15.02 6.31 0.37
CA GLY A 614 -15.92 6.56 1.49
C GLY A 614 -15.41 5.95 2.79
N SER A 615 -16.09 6.28 3.89
CA SER A 615 -15.84 5.67 5.21
C SER A 615 -17.11 5.66 6.05
N ALA A 616 -17.18 4.72 6.98
CA ALA A 616 -18.26 4.64 7.95
C ALA A 616 -17.74 4.10 9.29
N VAL A 617 -18.27 4.61 10.38
CA VAL A 617 -17.93 4.16 11.73
C VAL A 617 -19.21 3.91 12.50
N VAL A 618 -19.34 2.73 13.11
CA VAL A 618 -20.48 2.31 13.93
C VAL A 618 -19.99 2.09 15.35
N VAL A 619 -20.61 2.77 16.31
CA VAL A 619 -20.20 2.79 17.73
C VAL A 619 -21.33 2.28 18.60
N GLN A 620 -21.03 1.29 19.43
CA GLN A 620 -21.95 0.81 20.46
C GLN A 620 -22.09 1.85 21.57
N GLN A 621 -23.33 2.21 21.87
CA GLN A 621 -23.64 3.23 22.86
C GLN A 621 -23.39 2.72 24.28
N GLY A 622 -22.85 3.62 25.11
CA GLY A 622 -22.54 3.34 26.52
C GLY A 622 -21.18 2.67 26.76
N THR A 623 -20.51 2.14 25.74
CA THR A 623 -19.19 1.48 25.87
C THR A 623 -18.08 2.16 25.07
N GLY A 624 -18.40 2.86 23.97
CA GLY A 624 -17.38 3.42 23.06
C GLY A 624 -16.72 2.37 22.16
N GLU A 625 -17.20 1.12 22.22
CA GLU A 625 -16.73 0.03 21.37
C GLU A 625 -17.12 0.28 19.91
N VAL A 626 -16.13 0.17 19.03
CA VAL A 626 -16.34 0.35 17.58
C VAL A 626 -16.70 -1.00 16.97
N LEU A 627 -17.90 -1.11 16.40
CA LEU A 627 -18.41 -2.35 15.80
C LEU A 627 -18.01 -2.48 14.32
N ALA A 628 -17.88 -1.34 13.64
CA ALA A 628 -17.35 -1.26 12.28
C ALA A 628 -16.58 0.05 12.11
N CYS A 629 -15.43 0.01 11.45
CA CYS A 629 -14.59 1.14 11.09
C CYS A 629 -14.12 0.97 9.64
N VAL A 630 -15.00 1.27 8.70
CA VAL A 630 -14.80 1.06 7.27
C VAL A 630 -14.06 2.23 6.65
N SER A 631 -13.02 1.92 5.87
CA SER A 631 -12.38 2.80 4.89
C SER A 631 -12.42 2.10 3.55
N TYR A 632 -13.01 2.74 2.54
CA TYR A 632 -13.09 2.25 1.17
C TYR A 632 -12.36 3.21 0.21
N PRO A 633 -11.54 2.70 -0.73
CA PRO A 633 -11.19 1.29 -0.88
C PRO A 633 -10.15 0.83 0.15
N GLY A 634 -10.18 -0.46 0.47
CA GLY A 634 -9.09 -1.13 1.17
C GLY A 634 -8.18 -1.92 0.23
N TYR A 635 -7.17 -2.58 0.78
CA TYR A 635 -6.15 -3.35 0.05
C TYR A 635 -6.07 -4.78 0.56
N ASP A 636 -5.46 -5.68 -0.19
CA ASP A 636 -5.29 -7.06 0.25
C ASP A 636 -4.09 -7.18 1.23
N SER A 637 -4.36 -7.22 2.54
CA SER A 637 -3.34 -7.43 3.56
C SER A 637 -2.54 -8.73 3.38
N ASN A 638 -3.09 -9.79 2.78
CA ASN A 638 -2.33 -11.03 2.55
C ASN A 638 -1.22 -10.82 1.52
N ARG A 639 -1.46 -9.98 0.51
CA ARG A 639 -0.44 -9.64 -0.50
C ARG A 639 0.64 -8.69 0.05
N LEU A 640 0.37 -7.98 1.15
CA LEU A 640 1.36 -7.15 1.83
C LEU A 640 2.05 -7.86 3.01
N ALA A 641 1.49 -8.99 3.45
CA ALA A 641 2.09 -9.88 4.44
C ALA A 641 3.37 -10.53 3.87
N GLU A 642 4.14 -11.20 4.71
CA GLU A 642 5.36 -11.86 4.27
C GLU A 642 5.04 -13.21 3.58
N PRO A 643 5.59 -13.49 2.39
CA PRO A 643 6.44 -12.62 1.56
C PRO A 643 5.66 -11.52 0.82
N MET A 644 6.12 -10.28 0.92
CA MET A 644 5.42 -9.11 0.37
C MET A 644 5.41 -9.12 -1.16
N ASP A 645 4.23 -9.01 -1.76
CA ASP A 645 4.01 -8.78 -3.19
C ASP A 645 4.42 -7.33 -3.54
N SER A 646 5.67 -7.17 -3.96
CA SER A 646 6.25 -5.87 -4.28
C SER A 646 5.62 -5.22 -5.52
N GLU A 647 5.14 -6.02 -6.48
CA GLU A 647 4.42 -5.49 -7.65
C GLU A 647 3.10 -4.87 -7.21
N TYR A 648 2.32 -5.60 -6.39
CA TYR A 648 1.07 -5.08 -5.84
C TYR A 648 1.26 -3.84 -5.00
N TYR A 649 2.28 -3.82 -4.13
CA TYR A 649 2.56 -2.64 -3.32
C TYR A 649 2.83 -1.40 -4.19
N ASN A 650 3.60 -1.56 -5.28
CA ASN A 650 3.84 -0.49 -6.24
C ASN A 650 2.57 -0.06 -6.99
N GLU A 651 1.66 -0.99 -7.33
CA GLU A 651 0.34 -0.65 -7.89
C GLU A 651 -0.47 0.22 -6.91
N LEU A 652 -0.50 -0.15 -5.63
CA LEU A 652 -1.24 0.61 -4.60
C LEU A 652 -0.68 2.03 -4.41
N LEU A 653 0.63 2.24 -4.60
CA LEU A 653 1.25 3.57 -4.55
C LEU A 653 0.84 4.46 -5.73
N LYS A 654 0.53 3.87 -6.89
CA LYS A 654 0.11 4.59 -8.10
C LYS A 654 -1.41 4.73 -8.22
N ASP A 655 -2.18 3.94 -7.47
CA ASP A 655 -3.64 3.95 -7.50
C ASP A 655 -4.20 5.32 -7.02
N ARG A 656 -4.90 6.00 -7.93
CA ARG A 656 -5.52 7.31 -7.73
C ARG A 656 -6.69 7.26 -6.74
N SER A 657 -7.21 6.08 -6.45
CA SER A 657 -8.19 5.86 -5.39
C SER A 657 -7.56 5.80 -3.99
N LEU A 658 -6.24 5.91 -3.86
CA LEU A 658 -5.48 5.97 -2.59
C LEU A 658 -5.89 4.89 -1.57
N PRO A 659 -5.77 3.59 -1.90
CA PRO A 659 -6.21 2.49 -1.05
C PRO A 659 -5.40 2.34 0.25
N LEU A 660 -4.16 2.83 0.32
CA LEU A 660 -3.35 2.80 1.56
C LEU A 660 -3.78 3.86 2.58
N TYR A 661 -4.53 4.88 2.18
CA TYR A 661 -4.94 5.99 3.03
C TYR A 661 -6.22 5.67 3.84
N ASN A 662 -6.12 5.65 5.17
CA ASN A 662 -7.26 5.34 6.03
C ASN A 662 -8.24 6.52 6.11
N ARG A 663 -9.35 6.44 5.39
CA ARG A 663 -10.33 7.53 5.32
C ARG A 663 -11.17 7.70 6.57
N ALA A 664 -11.32 6.66 7.38
CA ALA A 664 -12.11 6.74 8.59
C ALA A 664 -11.40 7.58 9.67
N SER A 665 -10.08 7.41 9.81
CA SER A 665 -9.28 8.06 10.87
C SER A 665 -8.36 9.18 10.39
N GLN A 666 -8.05 9.27 9.08
CA GLN A 666 -7.08 10.26 8.58
C GLN A 666 -7.69 11.32 7.67
N GLN A 667 -8.70 10.98 6.86
CA GLN A 667 -9.33 11.96 5.96
C GLN A 667 -10.01 13.07 6.78
N MET A 668 -9.61 14.30 6.54
CA MET A 668 -10.19 15.48 7.18
C MET A 668 -11.06 16.22 6.18
N THR A 669 -12.33 16.43 6.52
CA THR A 669 -13.24 17.28 5.74
C THR A 669 -14.10 18.11 6.68
N ALA A 670 -14.63 19.22 6.17
CA ALA A 670 -15.60 20.00 6.92
C ALA A 670 -16.82 19.12 7.29
N PRO A 671 -17.39 19.26 8.51
CA PRO A 671 -18.58 18.51 8.93
C PRO A 671 -19.84 18.98 8.20
N GLY A 672 -19.83 20.20 7.65
CA GLY A 672 -21.00 20.88 7.12
C GLY A 672 -22.14 20.88 8.15
N SER A 673 -23.36 20.67 7.67
CA SER A 673 -24.57 20.71 8.50
C SER A 673 -24.60 19.75 9.70
N ALA A 674 -23.69 18.77 9.80
CA ALA A 674 -23.55 17.92 10.98
C ALA A 674 -23.10 18.71 12.24
N PHE A 675 -22.48 19.88 12.08
CA PHE A 675 -22.03 20.74 13.19
C PHE A 675 -23.14 21.59 13.82
N LYS A 676 -24.27 21.78 13.12
CA LYS A 676 -25.36 22.69 13.53
C LYS A 676 -25.90 22.45 14.97
N PRO A 677 -25.96 21.21 15.50
CA PRO A 677 -26.31 21.00 16.91
C PRO A 677 -25.41 21.76 17.89
N VAL A 678 -24.10 21.83 17.63
CA VAL A 678 -23.14 22.61 18.44
C VAL A 678 -23.47 24.09 18.40
N THR A 679 -23.82 24.62 17.23
CA THR A 679 -24.21 26.03 17.07
C THR A 679 -25.51 26.36 17.79
N VAL A 680 -26.50 25.45 17.76
CA VAL A 680 -27.74 25.61 18.54
C VAL A 680 -27.45 25.58 20.03
N ALA A 681 -26.59 24.67 20.51
CA ALA A 681 -26.17 24.63 21.90
C ALA A 681 -25.53 25.95 22.32
N ALA A 682 -24.58 26.47 21.53
CA ALA A 682 -23.94 27.76 21.78
C ALA A 682 -24.97 28.90 21.86
N GLY A 683 -25.94 28.92 20.93
CA GLY A 683 -26.96 29.96 20.88
C GLY A 683 -27.86 30.01 22.12
N ILE A 684 -28.31 28.83 22.60
CA ILE A 684 -29.19 28.72 23.76
C ILE A 684 -28.42 28.98 25.06
N GLN A 685 -27.26 28.34 25.24
CA GLN A 685 -26.46 28.47 26.47
C GLN A 685 -25.91 29.88 26.67
N GLU A 686 -25.56 30.59 25.60
CA GLU A 686 -25.12 31.99 25.69
C GLU A 686 -26.30 32.98 25.73
N GLY A 687 -27.54 32.50 25.66
CA GLY A 687 -28.76 33.30 25.79
C GLY A 687 -29.03 34.26 24.63
N VAL A 688 -28.41 34.05 23.47
CA VAL A 688 -28.68 34.85 22.26
C VAL A 688 -29.94 34.41 21.52
N ILE A 689 -30.37 33.18 21.79
CA ILE A 689 -31.68 32.61 21.43
C ILE A 689 -32.22 31.78 22.63
N THR A 690 -33.50 31.41 22.54
CA THR A 690 -34.15 30.38 23.38
C THR A 690 -34.52 29.21 22.48
N ALA A 691 -34.92 28.04 23.01
CA ALA A 691 -35.38 26.96 22.14
C ALA A 691 -36.61 27.37 21.32
N ASN A 692 -37.44 28.30 21.82
CA ASN A 692 -38.64 28.78 21.15
C ASN A 692 -38.42 30.02 20.27
N THR A 693 -37.18 30.47 20.06
CA THR A 693 -36.92 31.62 19.20
C THR A 693 -37.37 31.34 17.77
N GLN A 694 -38.22 32.22 17.25
CA GLN A 694 -38.74 32.14 15.88
C GLN A 694 -37.96 33.05 14.96
N MET A 695 -37.73 32.61 13.73
CA MET A 695 -37.11 33.42 12.68
C MET A 695 -37.75 33.14 11.33
N ILE A 696 -37.60 34.06 10.39
CA ILE A 696 -38.02 33.87 9.00
C ILE A 696 -36.75 33.61 8.19
N CYS A 697 -36.76 32.50 7.44
CA CYS A 697 -35.73 32.20 6.45
C CYS A 697 -36.29 32.49 5.06
N ASP A 698 -35.78 33.55 4.42
CA ASP A 698 -36.11 33.93 3.05
C ASP A 698 -35.15 33.31 2.00
N GLY A 699 -34.15 32.57 2.48
CA GLY A 699 -33.20 31.83 1.65
C GLY A 699 -31.81 32.46 1.57
N VAL A 700 -31.62 33.66 2.14
CA VAL A 700 -30.35 34.38 2.09
C VAL A 700 -30.07 35.08 3.42
N PHE A 701 -28.93 34.78 4.02
CA PHE A 701 -28.39 35.56 5.12
C PHE A 701 -27.66 36.79 4.57
N ASP A 702 -28.20 37.98 4.81
CA ASP A 702 -27.78 39.24 4.18
C ASP A 702 -27.20 40.28 5.16
N LYS A 703 -27.08 39.94 6.45
CA LYS A 703 -26.53 40.83 7.50
C LYS A 703 -25.02 41.03 7.41
N LEU A 704 -24.32 40.17 6.68
CA LEU A 704 -22.89 40.26 6.40
C LEU A 704 -22.65 40.08 4.89
N LYS A 705 -21.70 40.83 4.31
CA LYS A 705 -21.28 40.66 2.91
C LYS A 705 -19.96 39.85 2.84
N PRO A 706 -19.80 38.94 1.85
CA PRO A 706 -20.80 38.54 0.86
C PRO A 706 -21.96 37.75 1.49
N ASP A 707 -23.13 37.83 0.86
CA ASP A 707 -24.34 37.13 1.33
C ASP A 707 -24.13 35.63 1.32
N LEU A 708 -24.69 34.93 2.31
CA LEU A 708 -24.64 33.48 2.41
C LEU A 708 -26.01 32.89 2.09
N ARG A 709 -26.06 31.97 1.13
CA ARG A 709 -27.31 31.32 0.74
C ARG A 709 -27.65 30.15 1.65
N CYS A 710 -28.93 30.05 2.00
CA CYS A 710 -29.49 28.82 2.48
C CYS A 710 -29.56 27.78 1.35
N TRP A 711 -29.46 26.49 1.69
CA TRP A 711 -29.54 25.41 0.69
C TRP A 711 -30.88 25.42 -0.05
N LYS A 712 -31.97 25.77 0.67
CA LYS A 712 -33.26 26.12 0.09
C LYS A 712 -33.27 27.59 -0.32
N HIS A 713 -32.89 27.85 -1.57
CA HIS A 713 -32.75 29.21 -2.10
C HIS A 713 -34.05 30.02 -2.15
N SER A 714 -35.23 29.37 -2.09
CA SER A 714 -36.53 30.03 -1.98
C SER A 714 -36.94 30.38 -0.54
N GLY A 715 -36.12 30.01 0.45
CA GLY A 715 -36.42 30.17 1.86
C GLY A 715 -37.26 29.02 2.45
N HIS A 716 -37.10 28.82 3.76
CA HIS A 716 -37.93 27.88 4.52
C HIS A 716 -39.25 28.50 4.98
N GLY A 717 -39.38 29.83 4.92
CA GLY A 717 -40.47 30.54 5.55
C GLY A 717 -40.24 30.65 7.06
N SER A 718 -41.28 30.41 7.85
CA SER A 718 -41.18 30.51 9.32
C SER A 718 -40.49 29.28 9.92
N ILE A 719 -39.34 29.52 10.57
CA ILE A 719 -38.66 28.57 11.45
C ILE A 719 -39.18 28.84 12.87
N VAL A 720 -39.95 27.89 13.40
CA VAL A 720 -40.80 28.10 14.59
C VAL A 720 -40.09 27.86 15.92
N ASN A 721 -38.92 27.21 15.90
CA ASN A 721 -38.07 26.95 17.06
C ASN A 721 -36.69 26.41 16.62
N ALA A 722 -35.76 26.28 17.58
CA ALA A 722 -34.41 25.77 17.33
C ALA A 722 -34.38 24.31 16.80
N ALA A 723 -35.30 23.44 17.26
CA ALA A 723 -35.43 22.07 16.75
C ALA A 723 -35.78 22.06 15.25
N SER A 724 -36.72 22.91 14.83
CA SER A 724 -37.12 23.06 13.42
C SER A 724 -35.99 23.63 12.54
N ALA A 725 -35.07 24.41 13.11
CA ALA A 725 -33.87 24.86 12.41
C ALA A 725 -32.90 23.71 12.11
N ILE A 726 -32.73 22.77 13.04
CA ILE A 726 -31.95 21.53 12.84
C ILE A 726 -32.65 20.62 11.83
N GLN A 727 -33.96 20.39 11.99
CA GLN A 727 -34.79 19.58 11.10
C GLN A 727 -34.65 20.03 9.64
N ASN A 728 -34.87 21.32 9.36
CA ASN A 728 -34.82 21.89 8.01
C ASN A 728 -33.39 22.26 7.59
N SER A 729 -32.38 21.99 8.41
CA SER A 729 -31.00 22.33 8.11
C SER A 729 -30.84 23.82 7.73
N CYS A 730 -31.54 24.73 8.38
CA CYS A 730 -31.69 26.13 7.94
C CYS A 730 -30.42 26.98 8.15
N ASN A 731 -29.58 27.15 7.13
CA ASN A 731 -28.32 27.92 7.24
C ASN A 731 -28.53 29.33 7.80
N ASP A 732 -29.59 30.01 7.35
CA ASP A 732 -29.90 31.38 7.74
C ASP A 732 -30.10 31.54 9.26
N TYR A 733 -30.84 30.61 9.88
CA TYR A 733 -31.03 30.58 11.34
C TYR A 733 -29.71 30.39 12.08
N LEU A 734 -28.84 29.50 11.61
CA LEU A 734 -27.54 29.23 12.24
C LEU A 734 -26.56 30.40 12.04
N CYS A 735 -26.56 31.03 10.87
CA CYS A 735 -25.81 32.25 10.61
C CYS A 735 -26.29 33.40 11.52
N ASP A 736 -27.60 33.52 11.78
CA ASP A 736 -28.14 34.50 12.73
C ASP A 736 -27.67 34.26 14.17
N ILE A 737 -27.57 33.00 14.61
CA ILE A 737 -26.97 32.68 15.92
C ILE A 737 -25.54 33.22 15.98
N SER A 738 -24.71 32.94 14.98
CA SER A 738 -23.33 33.43 14.96
C SER A 738 -23.25 34.95 14.92
N TRP A 739 -24.11 35.60 14.12
CA TRP A 739 -24.22 37.04 14.11
C TRP A 739 -24.52 37.62 15.50
N ARG A 740 -25.49 37.03 16.22
CA ARG A 740 -25.83 37.45 17.59
C ARG A 740 -24.70 37.19 18.57
N LEU A 741 -23.98 36.08 18.46
CA LEU A 741 -22.80 35.80 19.28
C LEU A 741 -21.69 36.83 19.05
N GLY A 742 -21.43 37.18 17.78
CA GLY A 742 -20.42 38.17 17.39
C GLY A 742 -20.82 39.62 17.68
N THR A 743 -22.11 39.92 17.80
CA THR A 743 -22.63 41.26 18.18
C THR A 743 -22.96 41.38 19.66
N ARG A 744 -22.84 40.31 20.45
CA ARG A 744 -23.16 40.32 21.88
C ARG A 744 -22.29 41.33 22.61
N ASN A 745 -22.92 42.34 23.20
CA ASN A 745 -22.24 43.46 23.87
C ASN A 745 -21.28 44.26 22.95
N GLN A 746 -21.46 44.19 21.63
CA GLN A 746 -20.68 44.92 20.62
C GLN A 746 -21.60 45.79 19.76
N ALA A 747 -21.08 46.91 19.24
CA ALA A 747 -21.83 47.78 18.32
C ALA A 747 -21.90 47.24 16.88
N SER A 748 -20.95 46.38 16.51
CA SER A 748 -20.83 45.76 15.19
C SER A 748 -20.43 44.30 15.33
N TYR A 749 -20.64 43.50 14.28
CA TYR A 749 -20.23 42.09 14.29
C TYR A 749 -18.71 41.96 14.48
N ASN A 750 -18.31 41.18 15.48
CA ASN A 750 -16.94 40.80 15.75
C ASN A 750 -16.76 39.31 15.47
N ASP A 751 -16.01 39.00 14.41
CA ASP A 751 -15.82 37.62 13.96
C ASP A 751 -15.02 36.78 14.97
N SER A 752 -13.95 37.34 15.55
CA SER A 752 -13.15 36.66 16.58
C SER A 752 -13.98 36.31 17.82
N GLN A 753 -14.94 37.16 18.19
CA GLN A 753 -15.86 36.87 19.28
C GLN A 753 -16.80 35.72 18.93
N ALA A 754 -17.42 35.73 17.74
CA ALA A 754 -18.26 34.62 17.29
C ALA A 754 -17.49 33.30 17.25
N LEU A 755 -16.27 33.32 16.69
CA LEU A 755 -15.36 32.17 16.66
C LEU A 755 -15.02 31.65 18.06
N SER A 756 -14.76 32.54 19.02
CA SER A 756 -14.44 32.12 20.40
C SER A 756 -15.57 31.31 21.06
N TYR A 757 -16.83 31.67 20.80
CA TYR A 757 -17.97 30.88 21.26
C TYR A 757 -18.07 29.56 20.50
N LEU A 758 -17.97 29.57 19.18
CA LEU A 758 -18.05 28.33 18.39
C LEU A 758 -16.93 27.33 18.77
N GLN A 759 -15.72 27.83 19.01
CA GLN A 759 -14.58 27.05 19.50
C GLN A 759 -14.82 26.49 20.90
N LYS A 760 -15.34 27.32 21.83
CA LYS A 760 -15.71 26.89 23.19
C LYS A 760 -16.67 25.70 23.14
N TYR A 761 -17.74 25.79 22.35
CA TYR A 761 -18.72 24.71 22.27
C TYR A 761 -18.22 23.52 21.46
N ALA A 762 -17.43 23.71 20.40
CA ALA A 762 -16.79 22.59 19.70
C ALA A 762 -15.89 21.78 20.64
N SER A 763 -15.08 22.46 21.46
CA SER A 763 -14.26 21.85 22.50
C SER A 763 -15.09 21.14 23.56
N LEU A 764 -16.20 21.75 23.98
CA LEU A 764 -17.13 21.13 24.92
C LEU A 764 -17.70 19.79 24.41
N PHE A 765 -17.94 19.66 23.10
CA PHE A 765 -18.37 18.41 22.45
C PHE A 765 -17.21 17.47 22.05
N GLY A 766 -15.98 17.78 22.46
CA GLY A 766 -14.79 16.95 22.22
C GLY A 766 -14.32 16.93 20.76
N LEU A 767 -14.70 17.93 19.96
CA LEU A 767 -14.32 18.07 18.55
C LEU A 767 -12.91 18.67 18.36
N ASP A 768 -12.25 19.11 19.43
CA ASP A 768 -10.84 19.55 19.43
C ASP A 768 -9.86 18.45 19.83
N GLU A 769 -10.36 17.23 20.08
CA GLU A 769 -9.59 16.07 20.51
C GLU A 769 -9.78 14.88 19.55
N LYS A 770 -8.78 14.01 19.48
CA LYS A 770 -8.87 12.73 18.78
C LYS A 770 -10.00 11.86 19.34
N SER A 771 -10.45 10.90 18.54
CA SER A 771 -11.51 9.97 18.91
C SER A 771 -11.11 9.02 20.05
N GLY A 772 -9.82 8.74 20.18
CA GLY A 772 -9.27 7.77 21.14
C GLY A 772 -9.02 6.38 20.56
N ILE A 773 -9.40 6.15 19.30
CA ILE A 773 -9.15 4.88 18.60
C ILE A 773 -7.65 4.56 18.51
N GLU A 774 -7.31 3.29 18.55
CA GLU A 774 -5.93 2.77 18.56
C GLU A 774 -5.19 3.02 17.23
N LEU A 775 -5.93 3.21 16.14
CA LEU A 775 -5.39 3.46 14.82
C LEU A 775 -4.78 4.87 14.71
N THR A 776 -3.82 5.04 13.81
CA THR A 776 -3.30 6.36 13.44
C THR A 776 -4.43 7.29 13.02
N GLU A 777 -4.56 8.41 13.72
CA GLU A 777 -5.64 9.38 13.55
C GLU A 777 -5.11 10.79 13.33
N SER A 778 -5.68 11.52 12.37
CA SER A 778 -5.37 12.93 12.12
C SER A 778 -5.83 13.82 13.26
N GLN A 779 -5.07 14.90 13.53
CA GLN A 779 -5.49 15.88 14.55
C GLN A 779 -6.70 16.67 14.06
N PRO A 780 -7.78 16.78 14.85
CA PRO A 780 -8.94 17.57 14.46
C PRO A 780 -8.57 19.05 14.29
N HIS A 781 -9.32 19.75 13.43
CA HIS A 781 -9.16 21.18 13.24
C HIS A 781 -10.47 21.90 13.50
N VAL A 782 -10.59 22.48 14.69
CA VAL A 782 -11.65 23.44 14.99
C VAL A 782 -11.33 24.74 14.26
N THR A 783 -12.36 25.35 13.68
CA THR A 783 -12.24 26.57 12.87
C THR A 783 -11.47 27.68 13.58
N LYS A 784 -10.73 28.47 12.79
CA LYS A 784 -10.02 29.69 13.19
C LYS A 784 -10.48 30.94 12.44
N ASP A 785 -11.32 30.77 11.41
CA ASP A 785 -11.68 31.84 10.47
C ASP A 785 -13.16 31.72 10.08
N TYR A 786 -13.79 32.85 9.76
CA TYR A 786 -15.14 32.92 9.20
C TYR A 786 -16.23 32.42 10.16
N GLY A 787 -16.56 33.19 11.19
CA GLY A 787 -17.55 32.81 12.21
C GLY A 787 -18.93 32.47 11.65
N ILE A 788 -19.44 33.23 10.67
CA ILE A 788 -20.76 32.96 10.05
C ILE A 788 -20.79 31.62 9.30
N GLN A 789 -19.77 31.31 8.50
CA GLN A 789 -19.64 30.05 7.76
C GLN A 789 -19.39 28.88 8.72
N SER A 790 -18.62 29.12 9.78
CA SER A 790 -18.33 28.12 10.81
C SER A 790 -19.59 27.65 11.55
N ALA A 791 -20.57 28.54 11.73
CA ALA A 791 -21.86 28.24 12.35
C ALA A 791 -22.70 27.19 11.58
N ILE A 792 -22.41 26.98 10.30
CA ILE A 792 -23.04 25.92 9.49
C ILE A 792 -22.10 24.72 9.26
N GLY A 793 -20.98 24.67 10.00
CA GLY A 793 -19.95 23.64 9.91
C GLY A 793 -19.08 23.73 8.66
N GLN A 794 -19.02 24.90 8.03
CA GLN A 794 -18.02 25.23 6.99
C GLN A 794 -16.88 26.03 7.65
N GLY A 795 -16.40 27.08 6.98
CA GLY A 795 -15.26 27.87 7.46
C GLY A 795 -14.00 27.03 7.37
N THR A 796 -13.27 26.94 8.47
CA THR A 796 -12.06 26.11 8.57
C THR A 796 -12.23 24.91 9.50
N HIS A 797 -13.46 24.46 9.78
CA HIS A 797 -13.65 23.18 10.47
C HIS A 797 -13.19 22.01 9.60
N ASN A 798 -12.48 21.04 10.16
CA ASN A 798 -12.11 19.80 9.48
C ASN A 798 -11.96 18.64 10.49
N TYR A 799 -12.70 17.55 10.28
CA TYR A 799 -12.75 16.40 11.19
C TYR A 799 -12.69 15.08 10.42
N THR A 800 -12.34 13.99 11.11
CA THR A 800 -12.35 12.62 10.59
C THR A 800 -13.69 11.94 10.83
N THR A 801 -13.98 10.82 10.16
CA THR A 801 -15.24 10.08 10.36
C THR A 801 -15.31 9.48 11.77
N THR A 802 -14.18 9.01 12.31
CA THR A 802 -14.05 8.54 13.71
C THR A 802 -14.34 9.66 14.73
N GLN A 803 -13.86 10.89 14.49
CA GLN A 803 -14.18 12.05 15.33
C GLN A 803 -15.67 12.39 15.29
N LEU A 804 -16.29 12.35 14.10
CA LEU A 804 -17.72 12.57 13.95
C LEU A 804 -18.55 11.46 14.61
N ALA A 805 -18.07 10.21 14.60
CA ALA A 805 -18.71 9.08 15.27
C ALA A 805 -18.70 9.23 16.80
N LYS A 806 -17.56 9.61 17.37
CA LYS A 806 -17.45 9.99 18.79
C LYS A 806 -18.41 11.13 19.12
N TYR A 807 -18.43 12.19 18.31
CA TYR A 807 -19.31 13.34 18.52
C TYR A 807 -20.80 12.96 18.51
N VAL A 808 -21.27 12.16 17.54
CA VAL A 808 -22.67 11.73 17.52
C VAL A 808 -23.00 10.77 18.66
N SER A 809 -22.06 9.94 19.12
CA SER A 809 -22.25 9.14 20.33
C SER A 809 -22.41 10.04 21.56
N THR A 810 -21.62 11.11 21.69
CA THR A 810 -21.81 12.11 22.77
C THR A 810 -23.18 12.78 22.70
N LEU A 811 -23.70 13.08 21.51
CA LEU A 811 -25.07 13.60 21.34
C LEU A 811 -26.14 12.58 21.77
N ALA A 812 -25.98 11.32 21.37
CA ALA A 812 -26.90 10.23 21.73
C ALA A 812 -26.94 9.99 23.24
N LEU A 813 -25.80 10.12 23.92
CA LEU A 813 -25.67 9.95 25.37
C LEU A 813 -25.90 11.25 26.16
N GLN A 814 -26.50 12.28 25.54
CA GLN A 814 -26.82 13.57 26.15
C GLN A 814 -25.63 14.19 26.91
N GLY A 815 -24.47 14.17 26.28
CA GLY A 815 -23.27 14.83 26.79
C GLY A 815 -22.27 13.93 27.50
N ARG A 816 -22.56 12.63 27.68
CA ARG A 816 -21.55 11.69 28.19
C ARG A 816 -20.58 11.30 27.08
N GLU A 817 -19.39 11.89 27.10
CA GLU A 817 -18.32 11.57 26.16
C GLU A 817 -17.57 10.28 26.57
N ILE A 818 -17.43 9.35 25.62
CA ILE A 818 -16.69 8.10 25.79
C ILE A 818 -15.70 7.98 24.61
N PRO A 819 -14.38 7.79 24.87
CA PRO A 819 -13.42 7.52 23.82
C PRO A 819 -13.76 6.25 23.04
N LEU A 820 -13.40 6.23 21.75
CA LEU A 820 -13.55 5.04 20.91
C LEU A 820 -12.46 4.00 21.23
N THR A 821 -12.78 2.72 21.07
CA THR A 821 -11.79 1.64 21.15
C THR A 821 -12.15 0.49 20.20
N LEU A 822 -11.11 -0.15 19.68
CA LEU A 822 -11.16 -1.39 18.92
C LEU A 822 -10.87 -2.63 19.77
N ILE A 823 -10.51 -2.50 21.06
CA ILE A 823 -10.07 -3.61 21.91
C ILE A 823 -11.15 -3.94 22.94
N SER A 824 -11.61 -5.20 22.97
CA SER A 824 -12.73 -5.61 23.82
C SER A 824 -12.40 -5.56 25.31
N GLU A 825 -11.17 -5.89 25.70
CA GLU A 825 -10.80 -6.03 27.13
C GLU A 825 -10.15 -4.77 27.77
N LYS A 826 -9.73 -3.78 26.98
CA LYS A 826 -9.04 -2.56 27.50
C LYS A 826 -10.00 -1.56 28.18
N ASN A 827 -11.31 -1.69 27.99
CA ASN A 827 -12.30 -0.81 28.61
C ASN A 827 -12.52 -1.06 30.11
N ALA A 828 -11.81 -2.02 30.73
CA ALA A 828 -11.79 -2.17 32.18
C ALA A 828 -11.16 -0.97 32.94
N GLY A 829 -10.64 0.06 32.26
CA GLY A 829 -9.95 1.19 32.91
C GLY A 829 -10.00 2.58 32.25
N ILE A 830 -10.73 2.81 31.13
CA ILE A 830 -10.79 4.15 30.52
C ILE A 830 -11.55 5.12 31.45
N LYS A 831 -10.89 6.21 31.84
CA LYS A 831 -11.52 7.30 32.60
C LYS A 831 -12.60 7.94 31.72
N LYS A 832 -13.87 7.66 32.04
CA LYS A 832 -15.01 8.40 31.51
C LYS A 832 -14.76 9.89 31.73
N LYS A 833 -14.89 10.69 30.66
CA LYS A 833 -14.79 12.15 30.79
C LYS A 833 -16.02 12.66 31.53
N GLU A 834 -15.91 13.85 32.13
CA GLU A 834 -17.04 14.50 32.78
C GLU A 834 -18.18 14.72 31.77
N THR A 835 -19.42 14.58 32.23
CA THR A 835 -20.60 14.76 31.37
C THR A 835 -20.76 16.24 31.03
N ILE A 836 -21.01 16.55 29.76
CA ILE A 836 -21.28 17.92 29.32
C ILE A 836 -22.55 18.44 30.02
N GLU A 837 -22.40 19.51 30.79
CA GLU A 837 -23.53 20.19 31.44
C GLU A 837 -24.15 21.24 30.51
N LEU A 838 -25.30 20.91 29.90
CA LEU A 838 -26.18 21.85 29.18
C LEU A 838 -27.56 21.86 29.82
N SER A 839 -28.35 22.91 29.53
CA SER A 839 -29.75 22.96 29.95
C SER A 839 -30.58 21.86 29.28
N GLU A 840 -31.58 21.34 30.00
CA GLU A 840 -32.54 20.35 29.48
C GLU A 840 -33.22 20.86 28.19
N GLU A 841 -33.55 22.15 28.14
CA GLU A 841 -34.08 22.84 26.95
C GLU A 841 -33.15 22.68 25.71
N THR A 842 -31.83 22.70 25.92
CA THR A 842 -30.84 22.54 24.84
C THR A 842 -30.79 21.11 24.34
N TRP A 843 -30.73 20.14 25.26
CA TRP A 843 -30.75 18.72 24.91
C TRP A 843 -32.04 18.33 24.18
N MET A 844 -33.18 18.84 24.64
CA MET A 844 -34.48 18.67 23.97
C MET A 844 -34.47 19.27 22.57
N ALA A 845 -34.00 20.52 22.40
CA ALA A 845 -33.96 21.17 21.09
C ALA A 845 -33.11 20.37 20.08
N ILE A 846 -31.96 19.85 20.50
CA ILE A 846 -31.05 19.04 19.67
C ILE A 846 -31.68 17.68 19.34
N SER A 847 -32.06 16.90 20.35
CA SER A 847 -32.60 15.55 20.17
C SER A 847 -33.89 15.55 19.35
N GLN A 848 -34.81 16.48 19.65
CA GLN A 848 -36.04 16.65 18.88
C GLN A 848 -35.75 17.07 17.44
N GLY A 849 -34.83 18.00 17.21
CA GLY A 849 -34.46 18.45 15.87
C GLY A 849 -33.86 17.33 15.02
N MET A 850 -32.99 16.50 15.61
CA MET A 850 -32.38 15.35 14.93
C MET A 850 -33.39 14.22 14.66
N ARG A 851 -34.32 13.97 15.57
CA ARG A 851 -35.42 13.00 15.37
C ARG A 851 -36.39 13.48 14.30
N GLN A 852 -36.77 14.76 14.33
CA GLN A 852 -37.61 15.36 13.29
C GLN A 852 -36.93 15.33 11.93
N PHE A 853 -35.62 15.57 11.85
CA PHE A 853 -34.89 15.40 10.59
C PHE A 853 -35.15 14.02 9.98
N ALA A 854 -34.98 12.94 10.75
CA ALA A 854 -35.20 11.58 10.26
C ALA A 854 -36.66 11.31 9.84
N GLN A 855 -37.64 11.79 10.63
CA GLN A 855 -39.07 11.61 10.34
C GLN A 855 -39.54 12.26 9.02
N TYR A 856 -38.90 13.36 8.61
CA TYR A 856 -39.26 14.09 7.40
C TYR A 856 -38.30 13.86 6.23
N ASN A 857 -37.13 13.25 6.47
CA ASN A 857 -36.14 12.97 5.43
C ASN A 857 -36.64 11.89 4.46
N SER A 858 -36.39 12.08 3.16
CA SER A 858 -36.90 11.19 2.10
C SER A 858 -36.36 9.76 2.12
N VAL A 859 -35.23 9.52 2.79
CA VAL A 859 -34.57 8.22 2.89
C VAL A 859 -34.93 7.48 4.17
N LEU A 860 -34.99 8.21 5.30
CA LEU A 860 -35.25 7.63 6.63
C LEU A 860 -36.74 7.57 7.00
N LYS A 861 -37.58 8.38 6.33
CA LYS A 861 -39.01 8.39 6.61
C LYS A 861 -39.64 7.03 6.29
N GLY A 862 -40.32 6.47 7.29
CA GLY A 862 -41.09 5.23 7.14
C GLY A 862 -40.32 3.96 7.53
N MET A 863 -39.09 4.10 8.03
CA MET A 863 -38.41 2.99 8.72
C MET A 863 -39.21 2.54 9.94
N ASP A 864 -39.22 1.23 10.20
CA ASP A 864 -39.76 0.64 11.43
C ASP A 864 -38.76 0.73 12.60
N LEU A 865 -38.11 1.90 12.71
CA LEU A 865 -37.10 2.22 13.70
C LEU A 865 -37.13 3.73 13.93
N ASP A 866 -37.17 4.14 15.19
CA ASP A 866 -37.09 5.55 15.54
C ASP A 866 -35.65 6.02 15.47
N VAL A 867 -35.34 6.85 14.47
CA VAL A 867 -33.97 7.30 14.19
C VAL A 867 -33.84 8.78 14.54
N ALA A 868 -32.67 9.18 15.03
CA ALA A 868 -32.25 10.57 15.09
C ALA A 868 -31.00 10.76 14.23
N GLY A 869 -30.93 11.85 13.47
CA GLY A 869 -29.74 12.10 12.66
C GLY A 869 -29.65 13.49 12.08
N LYS A 870 -28.58 13.71 11.31
CA LYS A 870 -28.34 14.95 10.57
C LYS A 870 -27.45 14.70 9.36
N THR A 871 -27.83 15.26 8.22
CA THR A 871 -26.99 15.36 7.03
C THR A 871 -25.88 16.40 7.19
N GLY A 872 -24.75 16.18 6.53
CA GLY A 872 -23.69 17.15 6.30
C GLY A 872 -23.32 17.20 4.81
N THR A 873 -23.11 18.39 4.29
CA THR A 873 -22.61 18.61 2.92
C THR A 873 -21.44 19.58 3.02
N ALA A 874 -20.28 19.19 2.52
CA ALA A 874 -19.07 20.00 2.55
C ALA A 874 -18.60 20.29 1.13
N GLN A 875 -18.57 21.58 0.78
CA GLN A 875 -18.14 22.06 -0.52
C GLN A 875 -16.71 22.58 -0.40
N GLU A 876 -15.74 21.89 -0.99
CA GLU A 876 -14.34 22.33 -1.02
C GLU A 876 -14.04 23.13 -2.28
N VAL A 877 -14.46 22.62 -3.44
CA VAL A 877 -14.16 23.23 -4.74
C VAL A 877 -15.40 23.20 -5.62
N LYS A 878 -15.66 24.29 -6.37
CA LYS A 878 -16.85 24.41 -7.25
C LYS A 878 -16.84 23.44 -8.42
N THR A 879 -15.69 22.92 -8.82
CA THR A 879 -15.50 22.05 -9.99
C THR A 879 -15.50 20.55 -9.67
N ARG A 880 -15.72 20.20 -8.40
CA ARG A 880 -15.91 18.83 -7.93
C ARG A 880 -17.24 18.71 -7.16
N PRO A 881 -17.86 17.52 -7.14
CA PRO A 881 -19.04 17.29 -6.32
C PRO A 881 -18.74 17.49 -4.83
N ASP A 882 -19.74 17.88 -4.06
CA ASP A 882 -19.58 18.08 -2.61
C ASP A 882 -19.35 16.74 -1.89
N HIS A 883 -18.64 16.76 -0.76
CA HIS A 883 -18.60 15.61 0.15
C HIS A 883 -19.96 15.42 0.82
N ALA A 884 -20.40 14.17 0.89
CA ALA A 884 -21.65 13.77 1.51
C ALA A 884 -21.35 13.16 2.89
N LEU A 885 -22.00 13.68 3.94
CA LEU A 885 -21.88 13.17 5.30
C LEU A 885 -23.25 12.88 5.90
N PHE A 886 -23.30 11.91 6.80
CA PHE A 886 -24.44 11.62 7.65
C PHE A 886 -23.95 11.24 9.03
N ILE A 887 -24.58 11.79 10.07
CA ILE A 887 -24.44 11.31 11.45
C ILE A 887 -25.81 10.92 11.97
N GLY A 888 -25.91 9.84 12.73
CA GLY A 888 -27.17 9.43 13.34
C GLY A 888 -27.00 8.43 14.46
N TYR A 889 -28.08 8.18 15.19
CA TYR A 889 -28.15 7.14 16.22
C TYR A 889 -29.56 6.57 16.28
N ALA A 890 -29.65 5.33 16.74
CA ALA A 890 -30.92 4.64 16.87
C ALA A 890 -30.86 3.55 17.97
N PRO A 891 -32.00 3.20 18.59
CA PRO A 891 -33.25 3.98 18.61
C PRO A 891 -33.06 5.41 19.17
N ALA A 892 -33.92 6.36 18.80
CA ALA A 892 -33.74 7.76 19.18
C ALA A 892 -33.98 8.02 20.68
N ASP A 893 -34.80 7.20 21.34
CA ASP A 893 -35.17 7.28 22.75
C ASP A 893 -34.22 6.51 23.67
N THR A 894 -33.80 5.31 23.27
CA THR A 894 -32.75 4.52 23.94
C THR A 894 -31.69 4.09 22.93
N PRO A 895 -30.70 4.96 22.63
CA PRO A 895 -29.71 4.69 21.60
C PRO A 895 -28.87 3.44 21.90
N GLU A 896 -28.81 2.51 20.94
CA GLU A 896 -27.98 1.31 20.99
C GLU A 896 -26.71 1.46 20.14
N ILE A 897 -26.83 2.09 18.97
CA ILE A 897 -25.70 2.42 18.11
C ILE A 897 -25.75 3.88 17.64
N ALA A 898 -24.58 4.46 17.42
CA ALA A 898 -24.42 5.72 16.70
C ALA A 898 -23.46 5.52 15.53
N ILE A 899 -23.74 6.22 14.44
CA ILE A 899 -23.06 6.03 13.16
C ILE A 899 -22.63 7.37 12.56
N ALA A 900 -21.46 7.37 11.95
CA ALA A 900 -21.00 8.44 11.07
C ALA A 900 -20.61 7.84 9.72
N VAL A 901 -21.10 8.43 8.63
CA VAL A 901 -20.85 8.00 7.25
C VAL A 901 -20.35 9.18 6.44
N ARG A 902 -19.36 8.92 5.59
CA ARG A 902 -18.81 9.87 4.63
C ARG A 902 -18.66 9.22 3.27
N ILE A 903 -19.10 9.91 2.23
CA ILE A 903 -18.77 9.62 0.84
C ILE A 903 -18.02 10.83 0.28
N ALA A 904 -16.75 10.64 -0.08
CA ALA A 904 -15.95 11.73 -0.61
C ALA A 904 -16.47 12.09 -2.02
N ASN A 905 -16.73 13.38 -2.28
CA ASN A 905 -17.37 13.85 -3.51
C ASN A 905 -18.70 13.12 -3.81
N GLY A 906 -19.44 12.75 -2.76
CA GLY A 906 -20.67 11.96 -2.85
C GLY A 906 -21.89 12.66 -3.43
N TYR A 907 -21.73 13.86 -4.03
CA TYR A 907 -22.76 14.70 -4.65
C TYR A 907 -23.79 15.26 -3.67
N SER A 908 -24.56 14.39 -3.04
CA SER A 908 -25.63 14.74 -2.12
C SER A 908 -25.50 13.95 -0.82
N SER A 909 -25.72 14.62 0.30
CA SER A 909 -25.78 14.00 1.63
C SER A 909 -26.88 12.94 1.76
N THR A 910 -27.87 12.94 0.85
CA THR A 910 -28.83 11.84 0.69
C THR A 910 -28.14 10.50 0.49
N ASN A 911 -27.02 10.46 -0.24
CA ASN A 911 -26.30 9.21 -0.52
C ASN A 911 -25.62 8.64 0.73
N ALA A 912 -25.00 9.49 1.55
CA ALA A 912 -24.45 9.08 2.85
C ALA A 912 -25.57 8.68 3.84
N THR A 913 -26.72 9.35 3.78
CA THR A 913 -27.90 9.02 4.59
C THR A 913 -28.47 7.65 4.20
N ALA A 914 -28.47 7.31 2.90
CA ALA A 914 -28.91 6.00 2.42
C ALA A 914 -28.01 4.87 2.94
N VAL A 915 -26.69 5.05 2.91
CA VAL A 915 -25.78 4.10 3.56
C VAL A 915 -26.07 4.00 5.07
N GLY A 916 -26.33 5.13 5.75
CA GLY A 916 -26.70 5.10 7.17
C GLY A 916 -28.00 4.34 7.45
N ARG A 917 -29.02 4.48 6.59
CA ARG A 917 -30.25 3.68 6.63
C ARG A 917 -29.95 2.19 6.47
N ASP A 918 -29.13 1.85 5.49
CA ASP A 918 -28.79 0.46 5.16
C ASP A 918 -28.04 -0.20 6.33
N ILE A 919 -27.17 0.55 7.03
CA ILE A 919 -26.53 0.12 8.28
C ILE A 919 -27.57 -0.17 9.37
N PHE A 920 -28.53 0.73 9.59
CA PHE A 920 -29.58 0.52 10.58
C PHE A 920 -30.46 -0.69 10.24
N ASN A 921 -30.87 -0.84 8.98
CA ASN A 921 -31.65 -1.98 8.51
C ASN A 921 -30.90 -3.29 8.74
N TYR A 922 -29.60 -3.33 8.46
CA TYR A 922 -28.77 -4.52 8.68
C TYR A 922 -28.57 -4.83 10.17
N TYR A 923 -28.25 -3.82 11.00
CA TYR A 923 -27.95 -4.02 12.41
C TYR A 923 -29.18 -4.45 13.23
N PHE A 924 -30.34 -3.84 12.95
CA PHE A 924 -31.60 -4.14 13.65
C PHE A 924 -32.45 -5.22 12.97
N ASP A 925 -31.92 -5.87 11.92
CA ASP A 925 -32.61 -6.94 11.18
C ASP A 925 -34.02 -6.53 10.68
N LEU A 926 -34.12 -5.30 10.16
CA LEU A 926 -35.39 -4.71 9.71
C LEU A 926 -35.78 -5.13 8.29
N GLU A 927 -34.79 -5.55 7.49
CA GLU A 927 -34.93 -6.02 6.12
C GLU A 927 -34.04 -7.25 5.89
N GLU A 928 -34.38 -8.07 4.89
CA GLU A 928 -33.55 -9.22 4.52
C GLU A 928 -32.16 -8.76 4.07
N LYS A 929 -31.10 -9.45 4.48
CA LYS A 929 -29.71 -9.01 4.19
C LYS A 929 -29.45 -8.83 2.70
N GLU A 930 -30.04 -9.68 1.86
CA GLU A 930 -29.93 -9.65 0.40
C GLU A 930 -30.65 -8.45 -0.25
N THR A 931 -31.56 -7.78 0.46
CA THR A 931 -32.19 -6.54 -0.03
C THR A 931 -31.36 -5.31 0.32
N VAL A 932 -30.56 -5.39 1.39
CA VAL A 932 -29.66 -4.32 1.84
C VAL A 932 -28.32 -4.37 1.10
N ILE A 933 -27.80 -5.58 0.89
CA ILE A 933 -26.55 -5.85 0.18
C ILE A 933 -26.88 -6.67 -1.06
N THR A 934 -26.88 -6.01 -2.22
CA THR A 934 -27.40 -6.61 -3.45
C THR A 934 -26.31 -7.21 -4.33
N GLY A 935 -25.04 -6.93 -4.04
CA GLY A 935 -23.90 -7.18 -4.91
C GLY A 935 -23.91 -6.33 -6.18
N GLN A 936 -24.72 -5.27 -6.22
CA GLN A 936 -24.89 -4.40 -7.39
C GLN A 936 -24.96 -2.93 -6.98
N ALA A 937 -24.67 -2.04 -7.93
CA ALA A 937 -24.82 -0.61 -7.75
C ALA A 937 -26.23 -0.26 -7.24
N SER A 938 -26.29 0.37 -6.07
CA SER A 938 -27.55 0.80 -5.46
C SER A 938 -27.99 2.15 -6.00
N GLY A 939 -29.29 2.46 -6.00
CA GLY A 939 -29.78 3.74 -6.52
C GLY A 939 -29.16 4.95 -5.80
N ALA A 940 -28.80 6.00 -6.55
CA ALA A 940 -28.27 7.24 -5.99
C ALA A 940 -29.28 8.39 -6.12
N SER A 941 -29.02 9.45 -5.34
CA SER A 941 -29.76 10.71 -5.40
C SER A 941 -28.82 11.86 -5.70
N ASN A 942 -29.18 12.65 -6.70
CA ASN A 942 -28.55 13.94 -7.01
C ASN A 942 -29.40 15.12 -6.47
N MET A 943 -30.42 14.83 -5.66
CA MET A 943 -31.24 15.84 -5.00
C MET A 943 -30.75 16.02 -3.56
N ARG A 944 -30.68 17.28 -3.10
CA ARG A 944 -30.43 17.58 -1.68
C ARG A 944 -31.52 16.94 -0.82
N ALA A 945 -31.12 16.37 0.32
CA ALA A 945 -31.93 15.49 1.16
C ALA A 945 -32.96 16.22 2.02
N ASP A 946 -32.74 17.51 2.21
CA ASP A 946 -33.47 18.43 3.06
C ASP A 946 -34.59 19.16 2.31
#